data_AF-A0A815PXE8-F1
#
_entry.id   AF-A0A815PXE8-F1
#
_cell.length_a   1.000
_cell.length_b   1.000
_cell.length_c   1.000
_cell.angle_alpha   90.00
_cell.angle_beta   90.00
_cell.angle_gamma   90.00
#
_symmetry.space_group_name_H-M   'P 1'
#
loop_
_entity.id
_entity.type
_entity.pdbx_description
1 polymer ?
#
loop_
_entity_poly.entity_id
_entity_poly.type
_entity_poly.pdbx_seq_one_letter_code
_entity_poly.pdbx_strand_id
1 'polypeptide(L)'
;VDSGESDESDDDLDDEDLSLIEENLNTKIRRKPKRVQIQNDDDDEEEEQQLQQQQQQQQQQQQRKRHGDTEAKFHDKKANQTTTASDDEQSIAEEEINDDDDDFIVDDENQPIANRKKSRSVHNAPEDIAEAHAIFGEGFSWNDIADIDENDMDRNIEDVDDEQDLDDEDDDEEMMSDDMDEQEAGDEDEDDETVRDKKHRARATKIRRQKRKQKAEELFEPEELQRGYLTEFDINVRMLDRPERFQLRTTEVTEASEKELEEEAEWIYNAAFLKPTISTQPNDEQTIKPLSAKKKIKNALNYMRNEFNEVPFIAFYRKEHIEPELRINDLWKVWQWDEKWMQFSSRKEKLLSMFERMEKYKVYLYEHMNDDDQEQLSTKLLTDCDIDKERLNVCQTFEELEDLREQFYLYYANDIPQMRLMEKMAEYKEEKEKRKQMVNLLEDGDDEQQQLHMHDEHDDMDEETLLDKFRQQLNIKSNIQTKNDLYSLCKQGKLDGLAKKFGLKPDKFGENLHDGYQKNEIDQYPIDPIQTCEDYITKQFPDTKSVLQAVVYMHAKQLSMDPLVRYVIRKEYIRRCMINVRPTRLGEQTINEDHPCYSIKYLLEKPVHTFQNDQYLYLYQAYKDQLVTIDYVIDSKLSSVKYSDEIKRSYQRDEYSDTVQEWNKYRSLCLDLALEKFLYPKFKKELEEILLQEAKQYVLKQSALTLHEWLKIGPYRTLNDDNNNNGINGEGIRVLSIAYATDLDDVSYACIVNENGQVMDFLRLPDLMLRDGKPSDPRSYDARSTDIRLKKAEDFHKLKNFIRQRVPDVVCIEDLTDDLHRNDEQFQQQPQPIPVLLVDNELPKIYSQSRKSEQDFRDYPTKLRQAISQGRRLQDPLLEFSQLHNYDQEILLLRFHPLQEHVDREQLLNELEQQFISRTNEVGVDLNRCVTYPHTANVLQFVCGLGPRKASHLLKFWKQSNSH
;
A
#
# COMPACT_ATOMS: atom_id res chain seq x y z
N VAL A 1 -44.65 10.43 7.12
CA VAL A 1 -44.44 11.86 7.43
C VAL A 1 -43.35 11.88 8.44
N ASP A 2 -42.20 12.39 8.02
CA ASP A 2 -41.05 11.48 8.01
C ASP A 2 -40.13 11.62 9.22
N SER A 3 -39.22 10.66 9.28
CA SER A 3 -38.07 10.57 10.17
C SER A 3 -37.13 11.76 10.02
N GLY A 4 -36.21 11.88 10.97
CA GLY A 4 -35.19 12.92 11.02
C GLY A 4 -34.34 12.83 12.28
N GLU A 5 -33.91 11.61 12.64
CA GLU A 5 -33.03 11.36 13.77
C GLU A 5 -31.56 11.50 13.34
N SER A 6 -30.73 12.04 14.22
CA SER A 6 -29.28 12.13 14.08
C SER A 6 -28.65 12.05 15.46
N ASP A 7 -28.18 10.87 15.84
CA ASP A 7 -27.49 10.67 17.11
C ASP A 7 -26.06 11.21 17.03
N GLU A 8 -25.79 12.32 17.74
CA GLU A 8 -24.45 12.68 18.17
C GLU A 8 -24.20 12.05 19.55
N SER A 9 -23.17 11.22 19.70
CA SER A 9 -22.86 10.54 20.95
C SER A 9 -22.11 11.46 21.93
N ASP A 10 -22.78 11.91 22.98
CA ASP A 10 -22.18 12.70 24.08
C ASP A 10 -21.16 11.87 24.90
N ASP A 11 -19.87 12.21 24.80
CA ASP A 11 -18.81 11.79 25.74
C ASP A 11 -18.94 12.60 27.07
N ASP A 12 -19.99 12.33 27.86
CA ASP A 12 -20.27 13.02 29.12
C ASP A 12 -19.33 12.49 30.24
N LEU A 13 -18.17 13.14 30.42
CA LEU A 13 -17.11 12.78 31.39
C LEU A 13 -17.63 12.55 32.82
N ASP A 14 -17.13 11.49 33.46
CA ASP A 14 -17.69 10.99 34.72
C ASP A 14 -17.38 11.90 35.94
N ASP A 15 -18.19 11.75 36.99
CA ASP A 15 -18.13 12.60 38.20
C ASP A 15 -16.77 12.48 38.96
N GLU A 16 -15.97 11.42 38.71
CA GLU A 16 -14.60 11.25 39.24
C GLU A 16 -13.52 11.90 38.36
N ASP A 17 -13.57 11.79 37.03
CA ASP A 17 -12.65 12.48 36.12
C ASP A 17 -12.76 14.00 36.25
N LEU A 18 -13.99 14.51 36.35
CA LEU A 18 -14.26 15.91 36.66
C LEU A 18 -13.69 16.35 38.02
N SER A 19 -13.35 15.43 38.93
CA SER A 19 -12.68 15.75 40.20
C SER A 19 -11.15 15.74 40.06
N LEU A 20 -10.59 14.80 39.29
CA LEU A 20 -9.17 14.77 38.92
C LEU A 20 -8.75 16.01 38.12
N ILE A 21 -9.61 16.49 37.23
CA ILE A 21 -9.39 17.72 36.46
C ILE A 21 -9.46 18.95 37.39
N GLU A 22 -10.40 19.01 38.34
CA GLU A 22 -10.43 20.09 39.36
C GLU A 22 -9.17 20.12 40.23
N GLU A 23 -8.65 18.96 40.65
CA GLU A 23 -7.45 18.87 41.50
C GLU A 23 -6.17 19.29 40.74
N ASN A 24 -6.02 18.87 39.48
CA ASN A 24 -4.86 19.22 38.66
C ASN A 24 -4.87 20.68 38.17
N LEU A 25 -6.04 21.22 37.80
CA LEU A 25 -6.17 22.60 37.27
C LEU A 25 -6.52 23.65 38.32
N ASN A 26 -6.82 23.24 39.57
CA ASN A 26 -7.12 24.13 40.70
C ASN A 26 -8.27 25.14 40.45
N THR A 27 -9.17 24.83 39.50
CA THR A 27 -10.26 25.70 39.05
C THR A 27 -11.56 24.89 39.00
N LYS A 28 -12.65 25.42 39.56
CA LYS A 28 -13.90 24.65 39.74
C LYS A 28 -14.81 24.63 38.51
N ILE A 29 -15.34 23.44 38.21
CA ILE A 29 -16.21 23.13 37.07
C ILE A 29 -17.67 23.05 37.56
N ARG A 30 -18.63 23.45 36.73
CA ARG A 30 -20.07 23.47 37.09
C ARG A 30 -20.79 22.20 36.63
N ARG A 31 -21.00 21.26 37.55
CA ARG A 31 -21.82 20.05 37.35
C ARG A 31 -23.31 20.42 37.19
N LYS A 32 -24.02 19.78 36.25
CA LYS A 32 -25.48 19.94 36.02
C LYS A 32 -26.28 19.15 37.10
N PRO A 33 -27.36 19.67 37.69
CA PRO A 33 -28.14 18.95 38.70
C PRO A 33 -29.08 17.89 38.08
N LYS A 34 -28.89 16.61 38.41
CA LYS A 34 -29.78 15.50 38.00
C LYS A 34 -31.18 15.67 38.65
N ARG A 35 -32.24 15.54 37.85
CA ARG A 35 -33.64 15.87 38.22
C ARG A 35 -34.43 14.61 38.60
N VAL A 36 -34.73 14.43 39.88
CA VAL A 36 -35.58 13.32 40.36
C VAL A 36 -37.07 13.69 40.22
N GLN A 37 -37.87 12.78 39.65
CA GLN A 37 -39.34 12.85 39.68
C GLN A 37 -39.89 12.00 40.83
N ILE A 38 -40.79 12.58 41.62
CA ILE A 38 -41.72 11.89 42.52
C ILE A 38 -43.09 12.55 42.33
N GLN A 39 -44.17 11.76 42.43
CA GLN A 39 -45.54 12.19 42.16
C GLN A 39 -46.21 12.84 43.39
N ASN A 40 -47.35 13.49 43.10
CA ASN A 40 -48.32 14.21 43.94
C ASN A 40 -48.70 13.49 45.27
N ASP A 41 -49.26 14.15 46.30
CA ASP A 41 -50.64 14.66 46.35
C ASP A 41 -50.89 15.76 47.43
N ASP A 42 -51.83 16.67 47.12
CA ASP A 42 -52.85 17.36 47.94
C ASP A 42 -52.57 18.37 49.10
N ASP A 43 -53.59 19.23 49.28
CA ASP A 43 -54.04 20.09 50.40
C ASP A 43 -53.27 21.37 50.88
N ASP A 44 -53.63 22.50 50.24
CA ASP A 44 -54.37 23.66 50.82
C ASP A 44 -53.82 24.71 51.84
N GLU A 45 -54.40 25.92 51.67
CA GLU A 45 -54.65 27.07 52.58
C GLU A 45 -53.56 28.11 53.04
N GLU A 46 -53.80 29.35 52.57
CA GLU A 46 -53.89 30.64 53.32
C GLU A 46 -52.77 31.74 53.40
N GLU A 47 -53.30 32.95 53.65
CA GLU A 47 -52.76 34.29 53.95
C GLU A 47 -51.88 35.08 52.94
N GLU A 48 -52.55 35.96 52.18
CA GLU A 48 -52.00 37.29 51.87
C GLU A 48 -51.76 38.10 53.16
N GLN A 49 -50.59 38.76 53.29
CA GLN A 49 -50.47 40.24 53.49
C GLN A 49 -49.12 40.67 54.08
N GLN A 50 -48.21 41.17 53.23
CA GLN A 50 -47.32 42.27 53.66
C GLN A 50 -46.84 43.21 52.53
N LEU A 51 -47.76 43.55 51.62
CA LEU A 51 -47.62 44.76 50.81
C LEU A 51 -47.91 46.00 51.68
N GLN A 52 -46.88 46.78 52.02
CA GLN A 52 -46.86 48.27 52.04
C GLN A 52 -45.68 48.86 52.85
N GLN A 53 -44.53 49.07 52.18
CA GLN A 53 -43.98 50.44 52.18
C GLN A 53 -43.07 50.74 50.97
N GLN A 54 -43.69 51.43 50.01
CA GLN A 54 -43.14 52.62 49.37
C GLN A 54 -41.79 52.52 48.63
N GLN A 55 -41.94 52.28 47.32
CA GLN A 55 -41.44 53.26 46.35
C GLN A 55 -41.78 54.70 46.80
N GLN A 56 -40.94 55.66 46.41
CA GLN A 56 -41.00 57.08 46.79
C GLN A 56 -40.58 57.37 48.24
N GLN A 57 -39.27 57.57 48.41
CA GLN A 57 -38.82 58.92 48.79
C GLN A 57 -37.46 59.27 48.18
N GLN A 58 -37.44 60.38 47.44
CA GLN A 58 -36.33 61.32 47.25
C GLN A 58 -34.99 60.74 46.72
N GLN A 59 -34.45 61.11 45.56
CA GLN A 59 -34.70 62.33 44.76
C GLN A 59 -34.84 63.63 45.58
N GLN A 60 -33.88 63.89 46.48
CA GLN A 60 -33.27 65.22 46.66
C GLN A 60 -32.20 65.24 47.76
N GLN A 61 -30.93 65.10 47.34
CA GLN A 61 -29.88 66.00 47.83
C GLN A 61 -28.70 66.04 46.85
N GLN A 62 -28.72 67.05 45.98
CA GLN A 62 -27.50 67.49 45.31
C GLN A 62 -26.49 68.01 46.36
N GLN A 63 -25.21 67.75 46.11
CA GLN A 63 -24.06 68.51 46.62
C GLN A 63 -24.01 68.78 48.14
N ARG A 64 -23.05 68.14 48.85
CA ARG A 64 -21.96 68.92 49.49
C ARG A 64 -20.79 68.12 50.07
N LYS A 65 -19.57 68.64 49.77
CA LYS A 65 -18.27 68.44 50.44
C LYS A 65 -17.52 67.14 50.09
N ARG A 66 -16.19 67.14 49.91
CA ARG A 66 -15.21 68.25 49.76
C ARG A 66 -13.91 67.74 49.08
N HIS A 67 -13.08 68.65 48.57
CA HIS A 67 -11.74 68.36 48.03
C HIS A 67 -10.69 67.97 49.10
N GLY A 68 -9.69 67.22 48.63
CA GLY A 68 -8.26 67.23 48.99
C GLY A 68 -7.55 66.28 47.99
N ASP A 69 -6.56 66.67 47.17
CA ASP A 69 -5.21 67.20 47.44
C ASP A 69 -4.29 66.17 48.15
N THR A 70 -3.00 65.99 47.79
CA THR A 70 -2.08 66.85 47.00
C THR A 70 -0.85 66.06 46.46
N GLU A 71 -0.26 66.48 45.32
CA GLU A 71 1.19 66.39 44.93
C GLU A 71 1.87 64.98 44.83
N ALA A 72 3.04 64.69 44.21
CA ALA A 72 4.15 65.40 43.51
C ALA A 72 5.03 64.37 42.70
N LYS A 73 6.06 64.63 41.87
CA LYS A 73 6.63 65.77 41.06
C LYS A 73 7.85 65.24 40.22
N PHE A 74 8.22 65.92 39.11
CA PHE A 74 9.55 65.91 38.39
C PHE A 74 9.90 64.70 37.47
N HIS A 75 10.24 64.87 36.16
CA HIS A 75 11.50 65.30 35.46
C HIS A 75 12.56 64.16 35.29
N ASP A 76 13.38 64.04 34.22
CA ASP A 76 13.67 64.92 33.05
C ASP A 76 14.20 64.19 31.77
N LYS A 77 14.22 64.92 30.63
CA LYS A 77 15.20 65.04 29.49
C LYS A 77 16.43 64.08 29.36
N LYS A 78 17.17 63.91 28.22
CA LYS A 78 17.31 64.53 26.86
C LYS A 78 18.14 63.53 25.98
N ALA A 79 17.89 63.32 24.68
CA ALA A 79 18.39 64.03 23.47
C ALA A 79 19.91 64.30 23.31
N ASN A 80 20.54 63.72 22.25
CA ASN A 80 21.41 64.37 21.22
C ASN A 80 21.95 63.32 20.20
N GLN A 81 21.97 63.53 18.86
CA GLN A 81 22.91 64.32 18.01
C GLN A 81 24.35 63.73 17.92
N THR A 82 25.08 63.69 16.78
CA THR A 82 24.92 64.33 15.44
C THR A 82 25.92 63.78 14.39
N THR A 83 25.52 63.71 13.10
CA THR A 83 26.34 63.87 11.85
C THR A 83 27.52 62.90 11.55
N THR A 84 27.99 62.66 10.31
CA THR A 84 27.95 63.43 9.04
C THR A 84 27.73 62.58 7.77
N ALA A 85 27.05 63.18 6.78
CA ALA A 85 27.16 63.13 5.30
C ALA A 85 28.12 62.12 4.59
N SER A 86 27.85 61.69 3.35
CA SER A 86 27.01 62.34 2.32
C SER A 86 26.25 61.38 1.37
N ASP A 87 24.96 61.68 1.18
CA ASP A 87 24.23 61.93 -0.09
C ASP A 87 24.42 60.88 -1.23
N ASP A 88 23.42 60.04 -1.53
CA ASP A 88 22.27 60.25 -2.45
C ASP A 88 22.66 60.07 -3.94
N GLU A 89 21.92 59.42 -4.86
CA GLU A 89 20.57 58.82 -4.96
C GLU A 89 20.73 57.54 -5.85
N GLN A 90 19.91 56.47 -5.94
CA GLN A 90 18.58 55.99 -5.48
C GLN A 90 18.74 54.46 -5.19
N SER A 91 18.01 53.73 -4.32
CA SER A 91 16.56 53.49 -4.10
C SER A 91 15.86 52.64 -5.20
N ILE A 92 15.14 51.55 -4.93
CA ILE A 92 14.64 50.95 -3.66
C ILE A 92 14.91 49.44 -3.67
N ALA A 93 15.17 48.86 -2.49
CA ALA A 93 15.19 47.42 -2.23
C ALA A 93 14.11 47.03 -1.22
N GLU A 94 13.89 45.71 -1.10
CA GLU A 94 13.48 44.94 0.10
C GLU A 94 12.89 45.69 1.31
N GLU A 95 11.74 45.23 1.81
CA GLU A 95 11.71 44.62 3.16
C GLU A 95 10.46 43.76 3.40
N GLU A 96 10.49 43.00 4.49
CA GLU A 96 9.53 41.98 4.92
C GLU A 96 8.28 42.59 5.57
N ILE A 97 7.15 41.86 5.55
CA ILE A 97 6.10 41.97 6.58
C ILE A 97 5.64 40.55 6.94
N ASN A 98 5.60 40.26 8.24
CA ASN A 98 5.08 39.03 8.82
C ASN A 98 3.60 39.21 9.26
N ASP A 99 2.87 38.10 9.18
CA ASP A 99 1.79 37.62 10.04
C ASP A 99 0.49 38.45 10.27
N ASP A 100 -0.62 37.69 10.20
CA ASP A 100 -1.91 37.77 10.91
C ASP A 100 -2.71 39.10 11.01
N ASP A 101 -3.89 39.12 10.37
CA ASP A 101 -5.19 39.18 11.06
C ASP A 101 -6.37 38.91 10.08
N ASP A 102 -7.48 38.35 10.56
CA ASP A 102 -8.69 38.06 9.77
C ASP A 102 -9.54 39.31 9.50
N ASP A 103 -10.01 39.51 8.24
CA ASP A 103 -10.93 40.59 7.88
C ASP A 103 -12.13 40.08 7.05
N PHE A 104 -13.30 39.97 7.70
CA PHE A 104 -14.50 39.29 7.20
C PHE A 104 -15.42 40.27 6.43
N ILE A 105 -15.30 40.28 5.09
CA ILE A 105 -16.04 41.23 4.24
C ILE A 105 -17.47 40.75 3.94
N VAL A 106 -18.44 41.47 4.51
CA VAL A 106 -19.88 41.44 4.18
C VAL A 106 -20.28 42.71 3.41
N ASP A 107 -21.39 42.64 2.69
CA ASP A 107 -22.00 43.82 2.03
C ASP A 107 -22.86 44.68 2.97
N ASP A 108 -23.40 45.79 2.46
CA ASP A 108 -24.25 46.73 3.21
C ASP A 108 -25.57 46.11 3.73
N GLU A 109 -25.92 44.87 3.33
CA GLU A 109 -27.06 44.10 3.82
C GLU A 109 -26.65 42.82 4.59
N ASN A 110 -25.36 42.70 4.94
CA ASN A 110 -24.79 41.69 5.82
C ASN A 110 -24.76 40.23 5.28
N GLN A 111 -24.59 40.04 3.97
CA GLN A 111 -24.42 38.70 3.36
C GLN A 111 -22.97 38.45 2.85
N PRO A 112 -22.43 37.21 2.97
CA PRO A 112 -21.07 36.88 2.55
C PRO A 112 -20.98 36.62 1.03
N ILE A 113 -19.96 37.16 0.38
CA ILE A 113 -19.79 37.14 -1.09
C ILE A 113 -18.91 35.97 -1.55
N ALA A 114 -19.40 35.18 -2.52
CA ALA A 114 -18.66 34.03 -3.05
C ALA A 114 -17.49 34.41 -3.98
N ASN A 115 -16.38 33.67 -3.86
CA ASN A 115 -15.12 33.95 -4.56
C ASN A 115 -15.14 33.69 -6.08
N ARG A 116 -14.49 34.58 -6.84
CA ARG A 116 -14.11 34.35 -8.26
C ARG A 116 -12.65 33.92 -8.36
N LYS A 117 -12.36 32.87 -9.15
CA LYS A 117 -10.99 32.43 -9.46
C LYS A 117 -10.17 33.56 -10.13
N LYS A 118 -8.90 33.72 -9.72
CA LYS A 118 -7.91 34.59 -10.36
C LYS A 118 -7.13 33.79 -11.41
N SER A 119 -6.94 34.32 -12.62
CA SER A 119 -5.99 33.75 -13.59
C SER A 119 -4.56 34.22 -13.31
N ARG A 120 -3.57 33.37 -13.60
CA ARG A 120 -2.14 33.73 -13.62
C ARG A 120 -1.69 33.90 -15.07
N SER A 121 -1.04 35.02 -15.38
CA SER A 121 -0.35 35.18 -16.66
C SER A 121 1.06 34.58 -16.57
N VAL A 122 1.42 33.72 -17.52
CA VAL A 122 2.79 33.24 -17.73
C VAL A 122 3.29 33.83 -19.04
N HIS A 123 4.48 34.43 -19.01
CA HIS A 123 5.14 35.01 -20.19
C HIS A 123 6.08 33.99 -20.86
N ASN A 124 6.33 34.18 -22.16
CA ASN A 124 7.21 33.41 -23.03
C ASN A 124 6.68 32.03 -23.46
N ALA A 125 5.88 32.02 -24.54
CA ALA A 125 5.54 30.84 -25.33
C ALA A 125 6.39 30.79 -26.63
N PRO A 126 6.65 29.62 -27.24
CA PRO A 126 7.36 29.51 -28.52
C PRO A 126 6.59 30.10 -29.71
N GLU A 127 7.32 30.40 -30.79
CA GLU A 127 6.81 31.03 -32.01
C GLU A 127 5.71 30.18 -32.69
N ASP A 128 5.83 28.85 -32.62
CA ASP A 128 4.84 27.87 -33.11
C ASP A 128 3.43 28.06 -32.52
N ILE A 129 3.33 28.53 -31.26
CA ILE A 129 2.03 28.78 -30.61
C ILE A 129 1.36 30.05 -31.16
N ALA A 130 2.15 31.04 -31.60
CA ALA A 130 1.62 32.22 -32.26
C ALA A 130 1.03 31.90 -33.64
N GLU A 131 1.60 30.93 -34.37
CA GLU A 131 1.05 30.44 -35.65
C GLU A 131 -0.27 29.68 -35.42
N ALA A 132 -0.37 28.86 -34.35
CA ALA A 132 -1.64 28.26 -33.94
C ALA A 132 -2.70 29.32 -33.57
N HIS A 133 -2.34 30.36 -32.81
CA HIS A 133 -3.26 31.45 -32.46
C HIS A 133 -3.78 32.19 -33.71
N ALA A 134 -2.94 32.38 -34.73
CA ALA A 134 -3.33 32.99 -36.00
C ALA A 134 -4.32 32.15 -36.82
N ILE A 135 -4.36 30.83 -36.61
CA ILE A 135 -5.29 29.90 -37.29
C ILE A 135 -6.61 29.76 -36.54
N PHE A 136 -6.59 29.68 -35.20
CA PHE A 136 -7.78 29.33 -34.41
C PHE A 136 -8.54 30.54 -33.81
N GLY A 137 -7.84 31.59 -33.39
CA GLY A 137 -8.40 32.87 -32.92
C GLY A 137 -8.47 33.05 -31.40
N GLU A 138 -8.49 34.31 -30.95
CA GLU A 138 -8.25 34.76 -29.56
C GLU A 138 -9.35 34.43 -28.52
N GLY A 139 -10.27 33.50 -28.82
CA GLY A 139 -11.45 33.22 -27.98
C GLY A 139 -11.43 31.92 -27.19
N PHE A 140 -10.41 31.07 -27.34
CA PHE A 140 -10.43 29.69 -26.81
C PHE A 140 -9.04 29.22 -26.38
N SER A 141 -8.87 28.93 -25.09
CA SER A 141 -7.64 28.42 -24.49
C SER A 141 -7.79 26.93 -24.16
N TRP A 142 -6.93 26.08 -24.73
CA TRP A 142 -6.96 24.64 -24.47
C TRP A 142 -6.55 24.27 -23.03
N ASN A 143 -5.97 25.19 -22.27
CA ASN A 143 -5.65 24.98 -20.85
C ASN A 143 -6.92 25.04 -19.98
N ASP A 144 -7.93 25.81 -20.39
CA ASP A 144 -9.18 25.99 -19.65
C ASP A 144 -10.04 24.71 -19.62
N ILE A 145 -9.67 23.71 -20.44
CA ILE A 145 -10.23 22.35 -20.47
C ILE A 145 -9.31 21.36 -19.72
N ALA A 146 -7.99 21.56 -19.73
CA ALA A 146 -7.03 20.69 -19.08
C ALA A 146 -7.20 20.65 -17.54
N ASP A 147 -7.48 21.81 -16.93
CA ASP A 147 -7.80 21.94 -15.50
C ASP A 147 -8.98 21.06 -15.03
N ILE A 148 -9.82 20.56 -15.97
CA ILE A 148 -11.01 19.75 -15.71
C ILE A 148 -10.69 18.24 -15.80
N ASP A 149 -10.02 17.77 -16.88
CA ASP A 149 -9.74 16.34 -17.10
C ASP A 149 -8.61 15.82 -16.15
N GLU A 150 -7.62 16.65 -15.80
CA GLU A 150 -6.47 16.25 -14.96
C GLU A 150 -6.80 15.95 -13.48
N ASN A 151 -7.94 16.40 -12.95
CA ASN A 151 -8.29 16.25 -11.52
C ASN A 151 -9.36 15.18 -11.23
N ASP A 152 -10.13 14.75 -12.24
CA ASP A 152 -11.34 13.95 -12.05
C ASP A 152 -11.21 12.47 -12.46
N MET A 153 -10.31 12.11 -13.39
CA MET A 153 -10.09 10.71 -13.79
C MET A 153 -9.48 9.86 -12.66
N ASP A 154 -8.41 10.35 -12.02
CA ASP A 154 -7.65 9.59 -11.00
C ASP A 154 -8.39 9.39 -9.66
N ARG A 155 -9.61 9.91 -9.49
CA ARG A 155 -10.38 9.85 -8.22
C ARG A 155 -11.73 9.16 -8.33
N ASN A 156 -12.42 9.31 -9.45
CA ASN A 156 -13.78 8.78 -9.63
C ASN A 156 -13.85 7.28 -9.99
N ILE A 157 -12.73 6.55 -9.90
CA ILE A 157 -12.60 5.14 -10.33
C ILE A 157 -12.54 4.17 -9.12
N GLU A 158 -12.07 4.62 -7.96
CA GLU A 158 -12.09 3.84 -6.71
C GLU A 158 -13.49 3.91 -6.06
N ASP A 159 -14.09 5.10 -6.02
CA ASP A 159 -15.46 5.44 -5.54
C ASP A 159 -16.64 4.63 -6.17
N VAL A 160 -16.38 3.69 -7.10
CA VAL A 160 -17.41 2.89 -7.81
C VAL A 160 -17.29 1.39 -7.55
N ASP A 161 -16.12 0.89 -7.14
CA ASP A 161 -15.88 -0.51 -6.77
C ASP A 161 -15.81 -0.71 -5.23
N ASP A 162 -15.77 0.37 -4.43
CA ASP A 162 -15.69 0.36 -2.95
C ASP A 162 -17.05 0.41 -2.20
N GLU A 163 -18.18 0.63 -2.89
CA GLU A 163 -19.48 0.25 -2.30
C GLU A 163 -19.54 -1.28 -2.27
N GLN A 164 -19.39 -1.84 -1.06
CA GLN A 164 -19.43 -3.29 -0.82
C GLN A 164 -20.75 -3.87 -1.34
N ASP A 165 -20.67 -4.66 -2.42
CA ASP A 165 -21.72 -5.61 -2.81
C ASP A 165 -21.85 -6.66 -1.69
N LEU A 166 -22.59 -6.29 -0.63
CA LEU A 166 -23.15 -7.22 0.35
C LEU A 166 -24.30 -7.96 -0.31
N ASP A 167 -23.95 -8.88 -1.21
CA ASP A 167 -24.84 -9.95 -1.63
C ASP A 167 -25.06 -10.85 -0.41
N ASP A 168 -26.15 -10.60 0.32
CA ASP A 168 -26.68 -11.46 1.39
C ASP A 168 -27.18 -12.77 0.76
N GLU A 169 -26.26 -13.62 0.30
CA GLU A 169 -26.55 -15.03 0.00
C GLU A 169 -26.83 -15.75 1.34
N ASP A 170 -28.12 -15.82 1.71
CA ASP A 170 -28.68 -16.66 2.78
C ASP A 170 -28.47 -18.16 2.43
N ASP A 171 -27.22 -18.63 2.49
CA ASP A 171 -26.84 -20.01 2.18
C ASP A 171 -26.98 -20.91 3.44
N ASP A 172 -27.89 -21.88 3.37
CA ASP A 172 -28.30 -22.72 4.51
C ASP A 172 -27.15 -23.60 5.05
N GLU A 173 -26.49 -23.19 6.16
CA GLU A 173 -25.49 -24.00 6.89
C GLU A 173 -26.09 -25.27 7.58
N GLU A 174 -26.62 -26.24 6.82
CA GLU A 174 -26.93 -27.59 7.30
C GLU A 174 -25.64 -28.43 7.50
N MET A 175 -24.95 -28.08 8.60
CA MET A 175 -23.71 -28.67 9.13
C MET A 175 -23.38 -30.13 8.74
N MET A 176 -22.28 -30.32 8.02
CA MET A 176 -21.58 -31.60 7.89
C MET A 176 -20.28 -31.58 8.72
N SER A 177 -20.27 -32.29 9.85
CA SER A 177 -19.11 -32.35 10.76
C SER A 177 -18.77 -33.79 11.16
N ASP A 178 -17.86 -34.43 10.41
CA ASP A 178 -17.26 -35.73 10.77
C ASP A 178 -15.99 -35.50 11.63
N ASP A 179 -16.17 -35.37 12.95
CA ASP A 179 -15.06 -35.42 13.92
C ASP A 179 -14.57 -36.88 14.10
N MET A 180 -13.33 -37.18 13.69
CA MET A 180 -12.66 -38.45 14.01
C MET A 180 -11.58 -38.22 15.07
N ASP A 181 -11.84 -38.62 16.32
CA ASP A 181 -10.88 -38.51 17.41
C ASP A 181 -11.08 -39.65 18.44
N GLU A 182 -10.38 -40.78 18.24
CA GLU A 182 -10.36 -41.92 19.17
C GLU A 182 -8.92 -42.38 19.46
N GLN A 183 -8.46 -42.21 20.71
CA GLN A 183 -7.49 -43.14 21.29
C GLN A 183 -7.54 -43.22 22.83
N GLU A 184 -7.97 -44.39 23.29
CA GLU A 184 -7.60 -45.10 24.52
C GLU A 184 -7.20 -44.33 25.79
N ALA A 185 -8.09 -44.38 26.79
CA ALA A 185 -7.72 -44.67 28.17
C ALA A 185 -8.72 -45.71 28.72
N GLY A 186 -8.25 -46.90 29.07
CA GLY A 186 -9.12 -48.00 29.50
C GLY A 186 -9.22 -48.15 31.02
N ASP A 187 -10.43 -48.42 31.49
CA ASP A 187 -10.71 -49.44 32.51
C ASP A 187 -12.19 -49.88 32.38
N GLU A 188 -12.56 -51.00 32.99
CA GLU A 188 -13.83 -51.72 32.77
C GLU A 188 -15.03 -51.09 33.51
N ASP A 189 -16.15 -50.84 32.83
CA ASP A 189 -17.53 -51.17 33.26
C ASP A 189 -18.56 -50.85 32.14
N GLU A 190 -19.57 -51.71 31.94
CA GLU A 190 -20.65 -51.52 30.95
C GLU A 190 -21.86 -50.80 31.57
N ASP A 191 -22.19 -49.57 31.13
CA ASP A 191 -23.48 -48.91 31.42
C ASP A 191 -23.94 -48.03 30.23
N ASP A 192 -25.26 -47.99 29.98
CA ASP A 192 -25.88 -47.53 28.72
C ASP A 192 -26.21 -46.02 28.74
N GLU A 193 -25.21 -45.16 28.46
CA GLU A 193 -25.35 -43.70 28.54
C GLU A 193 -25.98 -43.05 27.28
N THR A 194 -27.02 -42.23 27.47
CA THR A 194 -27.94 -41.86 26.37
C THR A 194 -27.45 -40.71 25.48
N VAL A 195 -27.97 -40.66 24.24
CA VAL A 195 -27.68 -39.64 23.21
C VAL A 195 -27.86 -38.18 23.67
N ARG A 196 -28.60 -37.92 24.76
CA ARG A 196 -28.75 -36.57 25.33
C ARG A 196 -27.44 -36.00 25.86
N ASP A 197 -26.60 -36.83 26.48
CA ASP A 197 -25.44 -36.35 27.23
C ASP A 197 -24.28 -35.92 26.32
N LYS A 198 -24.12 -36.56 25.16
CA LYS A 198 -23.25 -36.05 24.07
C LYS A 198 -23.67 -34.64 23.63
N LYS A 199 -24.98 -34.38 23.46
CA LYS A 199 -25.51 -33.06 23.05
C LYS A 199 -25.39 -32.01 24.17
N HIS A 200 -25.44 -32.40 25.44
CA HIS A 200 -25.12 -31.54 26.58
C HIS A 200 -23.61 -31.22 26.67
N ARG A 201 -22.73 -32.20 26.45
CA ARG A 201 -21.27 -32.03 26.46
C ARG A 201 -20.81 -31.07 25.36
N ALA A 202 -21.32 -31.20 24.13
CA ALA A 202 -21.06 -30.27 23.03
C ALA A 202 -21.51 -28.82 23.36
N ARG A 203 -22.73 -28.65 23.90
CA ARG A 203 -23.23 -27.35 24.36
C ARG A 203 -22.38 -26.76 25.50
N ALA A 204 -21.94 -27.57 26.45
CA ALA A 204 -21.05 -27.14 27.53
C ALA A 204 -19.68 -26.68 27.03
N THR A 205 -19.14 -27.32 25.98
CA THR A 205 -17.90 -26.88 25.30
C THR A 205 -18.10 -25.55 24.57
N LYS A 206 -19.18 -25.38 23.78
CA LYS A 206 -19.48 -24.11 23.07
C LYS A 206 -19.67 -22.95 24.08
N ILE A 207 -20.39 -23.18 25.18
CA ILE A 207 -20.55 -22.22 26.29
C ILE A 207 -19.22 -21.92 27.01
N ARG A 208 -18.33 -22.91 27.21
CA ARG A 208 -16.98 -22.68 27.76
C ARG A 208 -16.08 -21.88 26.81
N ARG A 209 -16.25 -22.03 25.49
CA ARG A 209 -15.53 -21.23 24.47
C ARG A 209 -16.03 -19.78 24.49
N GLN A 210 -17.35 -19.54 24.50
CA GLN A 210 -17.93 -18.19 24.67
C GLN A 210 -17.55 -17.52 26.00
N LYS A 211 -17.53 -18.25 27.13
CA LYS A 211 -17.07 -17.70 28.42
C LYS A 211 -15.55 -17.53 28.53
N ARG A 212 -14.78 -18.01 27.56
CA ARG A 212 -13.35 -17.65 27.38
C ARG A 212 -13.17 -16.47 26.44
N LYS A 213 -14.01 -16.33 25.41
CA LYS A 213 -14.08 -15.17 24.51
C LYS A 213 -14.25 -13.87 25.31
N GLN A 214 -15.40 -13.74 25.98
CA GLN A 214 -15.72 -12.61 26.86
C GLN A 214 -14.57 -12.31 27.84
N LYS A 215 -14.09 -13.34 28.55
CA LYS A 215 -13.02 -13.19 29.55
C LYS A 215 -11.59 -13.01 28.99
N ALA A 216 -11.42 -12.87 27.68
CA ALA A 216 -10.17 -12.43 27.06
C ALA A 216 -10.29 -10.98 26.59
N GLU A 217 -11.40 -10.66 25.93
CA GLU A 217 -11.74 -9.34 25.40
C GLU A 217 -12.04 -8.32 26.53
N GLU A 218 -12.60 -8.75 27.66
CA GLU A 218 -12.86 -7.94 28.87
C GLU A 218 -11.60 -7.67 29.72
N LEU A 219 -10.42 -8.20 29.36
CA LEU A 219 -9.29 -8.36 30.29
C LEU A 219 -7.92 -7.94 29.76
N PHE A 220 -7.82 -7.63 28.47
CA PHE A 220 -6.60 -7.18 27.79
C PHE A 220 -6.96 -6.15 26.71
N GLU A 221 -6.07 -5.19 26.45
CA GLU A 221 -6.27 -4.22 25.38
C GLU A 221 -6.17 -4.90 24.00
N PRO A 222 -6.88 -4.40 22.95
CA PRO A 222 -6.86 -5.02 21.62
C PRO A 222 -5.45 -5.21 21.04
N GLU A 223 -4.53 -4.26 21.27
CA GLU A 223 -3.13 -4.39 20.86
C GLU A 223 -2.42 -5.56 21.56
N GLU A 224 -2.65 -5.78 22.86
CA GLU A 224 -2.08 -6.91 23.59
C GLU A 224 -2.63 -8.25 23.10
N LEU A 225 -3.90 -8.30 22.71
CA LEU A 225 -4.53 -9.48 22.12
C LEU A 225 -3.95 -9.80 20.73
N GLN A 226 -3.77 -8.81 19.86
CA GLN A 226 -3.12 -8.98 18.57
C GLN A 226 -1.65 -9.41 18.73
N ARG A 227 -0.88 -8.69 19.55
CA ARG A 227 0.55 -8.94 19.78
C ARG A 227 0.84 -10.24 20.52
N GLY A 228 -0.11 -10.73 21.31
CA GLY A 228 -0.08 -12.06 21.93
C GLY A 228 -0.54 -13.19 21.00
N TYR A 229 -1.03 -12.88 19.81
CA TYR A 229 -1.71 -13.79 18.88
C TYR A 229 -2.90 -14.51 19.55
N LEU A 230 -3.84 -13.75 20.11
CA LEU A 230 -4.98 -14.23 20.90
C LEU A 230 -6.36 -13.86 20.33
N THR A 231 -6.43 -13.19 19.17
CA THR A 231 -7.69 -12.84 18.52
C THR A 231 -8.46 -14.08 18.03
N GLU A 232 -9.76 -13.93 17.70
CA GLU A 232 -10.55 -15.04 17.14
C GLU A 232 -9.99 -15.54 15.79
N PHE A 233 -9.52 -14.62 14.94
CA PHE A 233 -8.78 -14.95 13.72
C PHE A 233 -7.55 -15.81 14.04
N ASP A 234 -6.71 -15.40 14.99
CA ASP A 234 -5.54 -16.19 15.40
C ASP A 234 -5.93 -17.57 15.94
N ILE A 235 -7.09 -17.70 16.62
CA ILE A 235 -7.60 -18.99 17.10
C ILE A 235 -7.95 -19.89 15.91
N ASN A 236 -8.68 -19.37 14.92
CA ASN A 236 -9.06 -20.12 13.74
C ASN A 236 -7.82 -20.55 12.92
N VAL A 237 -6.88 -19.63 12.69
CA VAL A 237 -5.60 -19.91 11.98
C VAL A 237 -4.77 -20.99 12.67
N ARG A 238 -4.80 -21.07 14.01
CA ARG A 238 -4.15 -22.17 14.74
C ARG A 238 -4.84 -23.51 14.52
N MET A 239 -6.18 -23.54 14.57
CA MET A 239 -6.98 -24.77 14.50
C MET A 239 -7.09 -25.37 13.09
N LEU A 240 -7.12 -24.55 12.03
CA LEU A 240 -7.24 -25.03 10.65
C LEU A 240 -5.96 -25.74 10.19
N ASP A 241 -6.09 -26.93 9.59
CA ASP A 241 -4.96 -27.71 9.06
C ASP A 241 -4.55 -27.25 7.64
N ARG A 242 -4.17 -25.97 7.55
CA ARG A 242 -3.51 -25.35 6.39
C ARG A 242 -2.26 -24.59 6.88
N PRO A 243 -1.20 -24.42 6.06
CA PRO A 243 -0.02 -23.66 6.47
C PRO A 243 -0.37 -22.23 6.91
N GLU A 244 0.28 -21.70 7.95
CA GLU A 244 -0.06 -20.37 8.46
C GLU A 244 0.10 -19.27 7.39
N ARG A 245 1.16 -19.32 6.57
CA ARG A 245 1.38 -18.37 5.46
C ARG A 245 0.32 -18.41 4.35
N PHE A 246 -0.38 -19.53 4.17
CA PHE A 246 -1.49 -19.62 3.19
C PHE A 246 -2.75 -18.90 3.69
N GLN A 247 -2.94 -18.87 5.02
CA GLN A 247 -4.09 -18.25 5.69
C GLN A 247 -3.89 -16.75 5.98
N LEU A 248 -2.71 -16.20 5.68
CA LEU A 248 -2.36 -14.80 5.88
C LEU A 248 -2.17 -14.05 4.55
N ARG A 249 -2.52 -14.67 3.41
CA ARG A 249 -2.35 -14.09 2.09
C ARG A 249 -3.54 -13.19 1.73
N THR A 250 -3.29 -12.08 1.03
CA THR A 250 -4.30 -11.07 0.63
C THR A 250 -5.43 -11.65 -0.21
N THR A 251 -5.16 -12.71 -0.97
CA THR A 251 -6.16 -13.41 -1.80
C THR A 251 -6.10 -14.90 -1.49
N GLU A 252 -7.20 -15.43 -0.96
CA GLU A 252 -7.28 -16.78 -0.37
C GLU A 252 -6.96 -17.90 -1.37
N VAL A 253 -6.14 -18.86 -0.95
CA VAL A 253 -5.76 -20.01 -1.80
C VAL A 253 -6.95 -20.97 -1.96
N THR A 254 -7.59 -20.91 -3.13
CA THR A 254 -8.64 -21.84 -3.56
C THR A 254 -8.06 -23.03 -4.31
N GLU A 255 -8.74 -24.18 -4.20
CA GLU A 255 -8.44 -25.39 -4.98
C GLU A 255 -8.76 -25.16 -6.47
N ALA A 256 -7.95 -25.75 -7.34
CA ALA A 256 -7.86 -25.39 -8.75
C ALA A 256 -8.12 -26.57 -9.69
N SER A 257 -8.85 -26.32 -10.79
CA SER A 257 -9.12 -27.34 -11.80
C SER A 257 -7.91 -27.65 -12.69
N GLU A 258 -7.83 -28.83 -13.30
CA GLU A 258 -6.68 -29.18 -14.16
C GLU A 258 -6.52 -28.23 -15.37
N LYS A 259 -7.62 -27.67 -15.89
CA LYS A 259 -7.64 -26.68 -16.98
C LYS A 259 -7.11 -25.32 -16.52
N GLU A 260 -7.63 -24.84 -15.39
CA GLU A 260 -7.20 -23.58 -14.76
C GLU A 260 -5.71 -23.60 -14.46
N LEU A 261 -5.19 -24.70 -13.90
CA LEU A 261 -3.76 -24.90 -13.66
C LEU A 261 -2.89 -24.93 -14.95
N GLU A 262 -3.47 -25.20 -16.12
CA GLU A 262 -2.77 -25.07 -17.42
C GLU A 262 -2.76 -23.61 -17.91
N GLU A 263 -3.88 -22.92 -17.80
CA GLU A 263 -4.02 -21.51 -18.19
C GLU A 263 -3.18 -20.61 -17.28
N GLU A 264 -3.21 -20.85 -15.96
CA GLU A 264 -2.35 -20.21 -14.96
C GLU A 264 -0.85 -20.48 -15.22
N ALA A 265 -0.46 -21.73 -15.46
CA ALA A 265 0.95 -22.07 -15.72
C ALA A 265 1.48 -21.50 -17.04
N GLU A 266 0.62 -21.33 -18.04
CA GLU A 266 0.94 -20.60 -19.27
C GLU A 266 1.08 -19.10 -19.00
N TRP A 267 0.14 -18.49 -18.27
CA TRP A 267 0.17 -17.06 -17.90
C TRP A 267 1.39 -16.69 -17.07
N ILE A 268 1.65 -17.41 -15.97
CA ILE A 268 2.82 -17.21 -15.10
C ILE A 268 4.12 -17.40 -15.89
N TYR A 269 4.22 -18.38 -16.79
CA TYR A 269 5.39 -18.51 -17.66
C TYR A 269 5.57 -17.27 -18.55
N ASN A 270 4.51 -16.83 -19.23
CA ASN A 270 4.56 -15.73 -20.18
C ASN A 270 4.89 -14.39 -19.46
N ALA A 271 4.21 -14.10 -18.35
CA ALA A 271 4.34 -12.83 -17.64
C ALA A 271 5.55 -12.78 -16.69
N ALA A 272 5.86 -13.87 -15.99
CA ALA A 272 6.93 -13.90 -14.99
C ALA A 272 8.28 -14.42 -15.53
N PHE A 273 8.30 -15.29 -16.55
CA PHE A 273 9.52 -15.96 -17.02
C PHE A 273 9.87 -15.70 -18.50
N LEU A 274 9.04 -14.98 -19.26
CA LEU A 274 9.31 -14.65 -20.67
C LEU A 274 9.39 -13.13 -20.95
N LYS A 275 8.59 -12.29 -20.27
CA LYS A 275 8.67 -10.81 -20.35
C LYS A 275 9.97 -10.34 -19.68
N PRO A 276 10.95 -9.76 -20.41
CA PRO A 276 12.11 -9.12 -19.79
C PRO A 276 11.70 -7.78 -19.15
N THR A 277 12.52 -7.27 -18.25
CA THR A 277 12.40 -5.90 -17.74
C THR A 277 12.71 -4.87 -18.83
N ILE A 278 12.17 -3.66 -18.68
CA ILE A 278 12.48 -2.52 -19.54
C ILE A 278 13.89 -2.02 -19.24
N SER A 279 14.20 -1.80 -17.96
CA SER A 279 15.56 -1.50 -17.49
C SER A 279 16.45 -2.74 -17.48
N THR A 280 17.76 -2.53 -17.58
CA THR A 280 18.76 -3.61 -17.50
C THR A 280 18.91 -4.07 -16.05
N GLN A 281 18.55 -5.32 -15.73
CA GLN A 281 18.58 -5.85 -14.37
C GLN A 281 19.53 -7.08 -14.26
N PRO A 282 19.98 -7.46 -13.05
CA PRO A 282 20.95 -8.54 -12.91
C PRO A 282 20.30 -9.92 -13.03
N ASN A 283 20.92 -10.78 -13.83
CA ASN A 283 20.52 -12.16 -14.13
C ASN A 283 19.27 -12.31 -15.02
N ASP A 284 18.85 -11.28 -15.76
CA ASP A 284 17.71 -11.37 -16.70
C ASP A 284 17.81 -12.57 -17.65
N GLU A 285 19.00 -12.84 -18.22
CA GLU A 285 19.27 -14.01 -19.07
C GLU A 285 19.02 -15.36 -18.36
N GLN A 286 19.13 -15.42 -17.03
CA GLN A 286 18.82 -16.62 -16.23
C GLN A 286 17.35 -16.70 -15.80
N THR A 287 16.58 -15.62 -15.92
CA THR A 287 15.13 -15.66 -15.65
C THR A 287 14.37 -16.34 -16.77
N ILE A 288 14.88 -16.30 -18.01
CA ILE A 288 14.24 -16.92 -19.17
C ILE A 288 14.33 -18.45 -19.06
N LYS A 289 13.16 -19.08 -18.90
CA LYS A 289 13.04 -20.55 -18.76
C LYS A 289 12.78 -21.23 -20.11
N PRO A 290 13.16 -22.51 -20.27
CA PRO A 290 12.74 -23.30 -21.43
C PRO A 290 11.24 -23.63 -21.37
N LEU A 291 10.61 -23.86 -22.52
CA LEU A 291 9.18 -24.19 -22.61
C LEU A 291 8.74 -25.42 -21.79
N SER A 292 9.66 -26.34 -21.46
CA SER A 292 9.36 -27.46 -20.54
C SER A 292 9.00 -27.00 -19.13
N ALA A 293 9.40 -25.80 -18.73
CA ALA A 293 9.07 -25.21 -17.43
C ALA A 293 7.57 -24.97 -17.26
N LYS A 294 6.77 -24.76 -18.32
CA LYS A 294 5.29 -24.64 -18.19
C LYS A 294 4.68 -25.83 -17.43
N LYS A 295 5.09 -27.05 -17.78
CA LYS A 295 4.64 -28.27 -17.08
C LYS A 295 5.16 -28.34 -15.64
N LYS A 296 6.36 -27.81 -15.37
CA LYS A 296 6.95 -27.75 -14.03
C LYS A 296 6.23 -26.74 -13.13
N ILE A 297 5.78 -25.62 -13.69
CA ILE A 297 4.93 -24.62 -13.03
C ILE A 297 3.57 -25.25 -12.70
N LYS A 298 2.88 -25.90 -13.66
CA LYS A 298 1.62 -26.65 -13.39
C LYS A 298 1.75 -27.63 -12.22
N ASN A 299 2.84 -28.42 -12.20
CA ASN A 299 3.11 -29.34 -11.08
C ASN A 299 3.25 -28.60 -9.74
N ALA A 300 4.00 -27.49 -9.71
CA ALA A 300 4.21 -26.69 -8.50
C ALA A 300 2.91 -26.04 -8.01
N LEU A 301 2.10 -25.48 -8.90
CA LEU A 301 0.79 -24.90 -8.58
C LEU A 301 -0.17 -25.95 -8.01
N ASN A 302 -0.22 -27.17 -8.58
CA ASN A 302 -1.00 -28.26 -7.99
C ASN A 302 -0.52 -28.61 -6.57
N TYR A 303 0.80 -28.62 -6.33
CA TYR A 303 1.33 -28.85 -4.98
C TYR A 303 0.98 -27.73 -3.99
N MET A 304 0.83 -26.48 -4.46
CA MET A 304 0.43 -25.34 -3.66
C MET A 304 -1.10 -25.31 -3.45
N ARG A 305 -1.88 -25.13 -4.51
CA ARG A 305 -3.33 -24.89 -4.45
C ARG A 305 -4.15 -26.12 -4.01
N ASN A 306 -3.72 -27.34 -4.37
CA ASN A 306 -4.50 -28.57 -4.14
C ASN A 306 -3.91 -29.51 -3.07
N GLU A 307 -2.60 -29.47 -2.80
CA GLU A 307 -1.96 -30.23 -1.70
C GLU A 307 -1.50 -29.34 -0.52
N PHE A 308 -1.67 -28.02 -0.58
CA PHE A 308 -1.27 -27.04 0.45
C PHE A 308 0.20 -27.15 0.89
N ASN A 309 1.11 -27.58 0.02
CA ASN A 309 2.54 -27.66 0.31
C ASN A 309 3.23 -26.30 0.14
N GLU A 310 4.10 -25.94 1.09
CA GLU A 310 4.93 -24.73 0.97
C GLU A 310 6.14 -24.91 0.03
N VAL A 311 6.62 -23.79 -0.53
CA VAL A 311 7.79 -23.71 -1.43
C VAL A 311 9.02 -24.52 -0.95
N PRO A 312 9.45 -24.51 0.32
CA PRO A 312 10.60 -25.30 0.76
C PRO A 312 10.32 -26.81 0.74
N PHE A 313 9.11 -27.23 1.14
CA PHE A 313 8.73 -28.64 1.11
C PHE A 313 8.72 -29.16 -0.34
N ILE A 314 8.11 -28.37 -1.23
CA ILE A 314 8.12 -28.62 -2.68
C ILE A 314 9.56 -28.72 -3.20
N ALA A 315 10.44 -27.78 -2.85
CA ALA A 315 11.83 -27.74 -3.31
C ALA A 315 12.68 -28.93 -2.82
N PHE A 316 12.49 -29.39 -1.59
CA PHE A 316 13.30 -30.48 -1.02
C PHE A 316 12.74 -31.89 -1.29
N TYR A 317 11.41 -32.06 -1.28
CA TYR A 317 10.74 -33.37 -1.31
C TYR A 317 9.95 -33.69 -2.60
N ARG A 318 9.77 -32.72 -3.52
CA ARG A 318 9.13 -32.93 -4.84
C ARG A 318 10.05 -32.59 -6.03
N LYS A 319 11.36 -32.46 -5.80
CA LYS A 319 12.33 -31.92 -6.77
C LYS A 319 12.33 -32.64 -8.13
N GLU A 320 12.13 -33.96 -8.17
CA GLU A 320 12.02 -34.73 -9.41
C GLU A 320 10.86 -34.30 -10.32
N HIS A 321 9.80 -33.72 -9.76
CA HIS A 321 8.69 -33.14 -10.51
C HIS A 321 8.99 -31.73 -11.05
N ILE A 322 10.14 -31.13 -10.71
CA ILE A 322 10.40 -29.67 -10.77
C ILE A 322 11.77 -29.34 -11.39
N GLU A 323 12.86 -29.88 -10.86
CA GLU A 323 14.21 -29.80 -11.44
C GLU A 323 14.31 -30.52 -12.81
N PRO A 324 15.17 -30.09 -13.74
CA PRO A 324 16.18 -29.03 -13.60
C PRO A 324 15.71 -27.60 -13.92
N GLU A 325 14.47 -27.39 -14.37
CA GLU A 325 14.03 -26.08 -14.88
C GLU A 325 13.84 -24.99 -13.79
N LEU A 326 13.32 -25.37 -12.63
CA LEU A 326 12.95 -24.45 -11.54
C LEU A 326 13.78 -24.74 -10.28
N ARG A 327 14.25 -23.69 -9.61
CA ARG A 327 14.93 -23.70 -8.31
C ARG A 327 14.03 -23.07 -7.25
N ILE A 328 14.42 -23.10 -5.96
CA ILE A 328 13.61 -22.55 -4.85
C ILE A 328 13.19 -21.08 -5.06
N ASN A 329 14.07 -20.21 -5.55
CA ASN A 329 13.72 -18.82 -5.89
C ASN A 329 12.75 -18.70 -7.08
N ASP A 330 12.76 -19.66 -8.00
CA ASP A 330 11.77 -19.71 -9.09
C ASP A 330 10.40 -20.18 -8.58
N LEU A 331 10.36 -21.06 -7.55
CA LEU A 331 9.12 -21.48 -6.89
C LEU A 331 8.51 -20.37 -6.02
N TRP A 332 9.33 -19.59 -5.31
CA TRP A 332 8.86 -18.36 -4.66
C TRP A 332 8.31 -17.34 -5.67
N LYS A 333 8.90 -17.26 -6.87
CA LYS A 333 8.35 -16.46 -7.97
C LYS A 333 7.01 -17.02 -8.47
N VAL A 334 6.82 -18.34 -8.58
CA VAL A 334 5.50 -18.92 -8.89
C VAL A 334 4.47 -18.55 -7.81
N TRP A 335 4.81 -18.70 -6.53
CA TRP A 335 3.94 -18.33 -5.40
C TRP A 335 3.48 -16.86 -5.43
N GLN A 336 4.38 -15.93 -5.75
CA GLN A 336 4.06 -14.49 -5.90
C GLN A 336 3.22 -14.16 -7.15
N TRP A 337 3.20 -15.03 -8.15
CA TRP A 337 2.46 -14.81 -9.40
C TRP A 337 1.14 -15.60 -9.47
N ASP A 338 0.97 -16.64 -8.64
CA ASP A 338 -0.31 -17.30 -8.32
C ASP A 338 -1.30 -16.29 -7.70
N GLU A 339 -0.88 -15.54 -6.67
CA GLU A 339 -1.70 -14.48 -6.08
C GLU A 339 -2.12 -13.41 -7.11
N LYS A 340 -1.20 -13.04 -8.02
CA LYS A 340 -1.49 -12.10 -9.12
C LYS A 340 -2.39 -12.70 -10.19
N TRP A 341 -2.27 -13.99 -10.48
CA TRP A 341 -3.14 -14.68 -11.43
C TRP A 341 -4.58 -14.68 -10.91
N MET A 342 -4.79 -15.02 -9.63
CA MET A 342 -6.13 -15.00 -9.03
C MET A 342 -6.76 -13.59 -9.04
N GLN A 343 -5.97 -12.56 -8.72
CA GLN A 343 -6.41 -11.15 -8.83
C GLN A 343 -6.73 -10.76 -10.29
N PHE A 344 -5.96 -11.26 -11.26
CA PHE A 344 -6.21 -11.05 -12.69
C PHE A 344 -7.48 -11.76 -13.17
N SER A 345 -7.65 -13.05 -12.84
CA SER A 345 -8.80 -13.86 -13.24
C SER A 345 -10.10 -13.29 -12.65
N SER A 346 -10.12 -13.00 -11.35
CA SER A 346 -11.29 -12.38 -10.70
C SER A 346 -11.69 -11.04 -11.34
N ARG A 347 -10.74 -10.15 -11.62
CA ARG A 347 -11.03 -8.87 -12.33
C ARG A 347 -11.50 -9.10 -13.77
N LYS A 348 -10.93 -10.08 -14.47
CA LYS A 348 -11.30 -10.47 -15.84
C LYS A 348 -12.72 -11.06 -15.89
N GLU A 349 -13.07 -11.90 -14.93
CA GLU A 349 -14.40 -12.53 -14.78
C GLU A 349 -15.47 -11.48 -14.39
N LYS A 350 -15.18 -10.57 -13.45
CA LYS A 350 -16.07 -9.43 -13.14
C LYS A 350 -16.35 -8.58 -14.39
N LEU A 351 -15.34 -8.26 -15.20
CA LEU A 351 -15.53 -7.52 -16.44
C LEU A 351 -16.30 -8.33 -17.50
N LEU A 352 -16.04 -9.64 -17.63
CA LEU A 352 -16.79 -10.54 -18.53
C LEU A 352 -18.28 -10.57 -18.17
N SER A 353 -18.60 -10.72 -16.88
CA SER A 353 -19.97 -10.64 -16.35
C SER A 353 -20.61 -9.29 -16.69
N MET A 354 -19.88 -8.17 -16.54
CA MET A 354 -20.38 -6.85 -16.90
C MET A 354 -20.68 -6.70 -18.41
N PHE A 355 -19.86 -7.30 -19.29
CA PHE A 355 -20.13 -7.38 -20.73
C PHE A 355 -21.37 -8.24 -21.05
N GLU A 356 -21.60 -9.33 -20.32
CA GLU A 356 -22.80 -10.19 -20.48
C GLU A 356 -24.08 -9.53 -19.97
N ARG A 357 -24.02 -8.86 -18.81
CA ARG A 357 -25.11 -8.05 -18.24
C ARG A 357 -25.53 -6.93 -19.20
N MET A 358 -24.53 -6.21 -19.75
CA MET A 358 -24.74 -5.18 -20.76
C MET A 358 -25.35 -5.74 -22.06
N GLU A 359 -24.98 -6.94 -22.49
CA GLU A 359 -25.61 -7.61 -23.64
C GLU A 359 -27.08 -7.97 -23.36
N LYS A 360 -27.39 -8.56 -22.19
CA LYS A 360 -28.78 -8.87 -21.80
C LYS A 360 -29.66 -7.61 -21.83
N TYR A 361 -29.18 -6.51 -21.24
CA TYR A 361 -29.86 -5.21 -21.26
C TYR A 361 -30.04 -4.64 -22.67
N LYS A 362 -29.01 -4.77 -23.52
CA LYS A 362 -29.05 -4.40 -24.94
C LYS A 362 -30.10 -5.20 -25.75
N VAL A 363 -30.23 -6.50 -25.49
CA VAL A 363 -31.27 -7.36 -26.11
C VAL A 363 -32.65 -6.96 -25.61
N TYR A 364 -32.81 -6.75 -24.29
CA TYR A 364 -34.06 -6.25 -23.70
C TYR A 364 -34.50 -4.92 -24.34
N LEU A 365 -33.58 -3.96 -24.52
CA LEU A 365 -33.86 -2.70 -25.24
C LEU A 365 -34.33 -2.94 -26.67
N TYR A 366 -33.70 -3.87 -27.40
CA TYR A 366 -34.09 -4.21 -28.78
C TYR A 366 -35.54 -4.74 -28.84
N GLU A 367 -35.90 -5.66 -27.93
CA GLU A 367 -37.23 -6.26 -27.87
C GLU A 367 -38.35 -5.26 -27.51
N HIS A 368 -37.99 -4.15 -26.85
CA HIS A 368 -38.93 -3.11 -26.37
C HIS A 368 -38.90 -1.82 -27.23
N MET A 369 -38.15 -1.80 -28.34
CA MET A 369 -38.11 -0.69 -29.31
C MET A 369 -39.07 -0.91 -30.49
N ASN A 370 -39.45 0.19 -31.17
CA ASN A 370 -40.29 0.14 -32.38
C ASN A 370 -39.55 -0.45 -33.58
N ASP A 371 -40.27 -1.03 -34.54
CA ASP A 371 -39.73 -1.59 -35.78
C ASP A 371 -38.72 -0.66 -36.52
N ASP A 372 -39.03 0.65 -36.63
CA ASP A 372 -38.17 1.67 -37.28
C ASP A 372 -36.85 1.94 -36.51
N ASP A 373 -36.84 1.71 -35.19
CA ASP A 373 -35.66 1.87 -34.33
C ASP A 373 -34.83 0.58 -34.30
N GLN A 374 -35.49 -0.59 -34.31
CA GLN A 374 -34.87 -1.91 -34.39
C GLN A 374 -33.97 -2.06 -35.63
N GLU A 375 -34.37 -1.53 -36.80
CA GLU A 375 -33.56 -1.63 -38.03
C GLU A 375 -32.21 -0.88 -37.88
N GLN A 376 -32.13 0.18 -37.08
CA GLN A 376 -30.88 0.91 -36.81
C GLN A 376 -29.98 0.25 -35.75
N LEU A 377 -30.57 -0.58 -34.89
CA LEU A 377 -29.93 -1.22 -33.76
C LEU A 377 -29.42 -2.64 -34.09
N SER A 378 -30.20 -3.41 -34.85
CA SER A 378 -29.95 -4.81 -35.24
C SER A 378 -28.55 -5.09 -35.80
N THR A 379 -28.02 -4.20 -36.64
CA THR A 379 -26.73 -4.39 -37.34
C THR A 379 -25.50 -3.91 -36.56
N LYS A 380 -25.68 -3.35 -35.36
CA LYS A 380 -24.60 -2.77 -34.55
C LYS A 380 -24.31 -3.50 -33.24
N LEU A 381 -25.31 -4.17 -32.67
CA LEU A 381 -25.30 -4.45 -31.23
C LEU A 381 -24.62 -5.79 -30.85
N LEU A 382 -24.73 -6.81 -31.69
CA LEU A 382 -24.00 -8.09 -31.56
C LEU A 382 -22.52 -7.90 -31.92
N THR A 383 -22.25 -7.61 -33.20
CA THR A 383 -20.91 -7.73 -33.81
C THR A 383 -19.80 -6.99 -33.07
N ASP A 384 -20.03 -5.73 -32.65
CA ASP A 384 -18.99 -4.94 -31.99
C ASP A 384 -18.78 -5.41 -30.52
N CYS A 385 -19.80 -5.99 -29.87
CA CYS A 385 -19.69 -6.52 -28.50
C CYS A 385 -19.03 -7.90 -28.45
N ASP A 386 -19.31 -8.77 -29.44
CA ASP A 386 -18.67 -10.07 -29.58
C ASP A 386 -17.15 -9.93 -29.78
N ILE A 387 -16.71 -8.95 -30.59
CA ILE A 387 -15.29 -8.66 -30.82
C ILE A 387 -14.58 -8.23 -29.53
N ASP A 388 -15.21 -7.37 -28.72
CA ASP A 388 -14.63 -6.95 -27.45
C ASP A 388 -14.60 -8.08 -26.41
N LYS A 389 -15.59 -8.99 -26.42
CA LYS A 389 -15.55 -10.24 -25.63
C LYS A 389 -14.45 -11.20 -26.12
N GLU A 390 -14.23 -11.36 -27.42
CA GLU A 390 -13.11 -12.17 -27.95
C GLU A 390 -11.75 -11.57 -27.52
N ARG A 391 -11.59 -10.23 -27.62
CA ARG A 391 -10.41 -9.51 -27.11
C ARG A 391 -10.19 -9.77 -25.62
N LEU A 392 -11.24 -9.65 -24.80
CA LEU A 392 -11.19 -9.88 -23.35
C LEU A 392 -10.84 -11.34 -22.99
N ASN A 393 -11.39 -12.32 -23.70
CA ASN A 393 -11.03 -13.73 -23.52
C ASN A 393 -9.53 -13.97 -23.78
N VAL A 394 -8.96 -13.36 -24.83
CA VAL A 394 -7.54 -13.50 -25.18
C VAL A 394 -6.60 -12.71 -24.26
N CYS A 395 -7.06 -11.60 -23.66
CA CYS A 395 -6.28 -10.70 -22.79
C CYS A 395 -5.36 -11.42 -21.78
N GLN A 396 -4.09 -10.99 -21.72
CA GLN A 396 -3.01 -11.61 -20.93
C GLN A 396 -2.34 -10.68 -19.91
N THR A 397 -2.64 -9.39 -19.88
CA THR A 397 -1.95 -8.43 -19.00
C THR A 397 -2.93 -7.49 -18.29
N PHE A 398 -2.54 -6.97 -17.12
CA PHE A 398 -3.35 -5.98 -16.41
C PHE A 398 -3.51 -4.69 -17.25
N GLU A 399 -2.46 -4.32 -17.98
CA GLU A 399 -2.45 -3.18 -18.90
C GLU A 399 -3.47 -3.32 -20.04
N GLU A 400 -3.63 -4.53 -20.62
CA GLU A 400 -4.65 -4.83 -21.64
C GLU A 400 -6.06 -4.92 -21.04
N LEU A 401 -6.20 -5.48 -19.83
CA LEU A 401 -7.49 -5.62 -19.13
C LEU A 401 -8.06 -4.24 -18.78
N GLU A 402 -7.20 -3.32 -18.32
CA GLU A 402 -7.60 -1.95 -18.00
C GLU A 402 -7.95 -1.15 -19.26
N ASP A 403 -7.22 -1.34 -20.37
CA ASP A 403 -7.58 -0.71 -21.64
C ASP A 403 -8.96 -1.18 -22.15
N LEU A 404 -9.30 -2.46 -21.97
CA LEU A 404 -10.65 -2.99 -22.26
C LEU A 404 -11.71 -2.47 -21.30
N ARG A 405 -11.38 -2.28 -20.01
CA ARG A 405 -12.26 -1.68 -19.00
C ARG A 405 -12.59 -0.22 -19.34
N GLU A 406 -11.59 0.57 -19.68
CA GLU A 406 -11.77 1.96 -20.15
C GLU A 406 -12.57 2.02 -21.46
N GLN A 407 -12.32 1.13 -22.42
CA GLN A 407 -13.11 1.04 -23.66
C GLN A 407 -14.60 0.77 -23.34
N PHE A 408 -14.88 -0.18 -22.44
CA PHE A 408 -16.24 -0.50 -22.00
C PHE A 408 -16.94 0.73 -21.40
N TYR A 409 -16.30 1.39 -20.43
CA TYR A 409 -16.86 2.57 -19.79
C TYR A 409 -17.07 3.74 -20.77
N LEU A 410 -16.15 4.00 -21.71
CA LEU A 410 -16.32 5.05 -22.72
C LEU A 410 -17.64 4.90 -23.51
N TYR A 411 -17.99 3.69 -23.92
CA TYR A 411 -19.21 3.48 -24.70
C TYR A 411 -20.46 3.36 -23.83
N TYR A 412 -20.38 2.67 -22.69
CA TYR A 412 -21.55 2.19 -21.93
C TYR A 412 -21.77 2.84 -20.56
N ALA A 413 -20.91 3.72 -20.04
CA ALA A 413 -21.06 4.29 -18.69
C ALA A 413 -22.43 4.95 -18.41
N ASN A 414 -23.02 5.63 -19.41
CA ASN A 414 -24.34 6.25 -19.29
C ASN A 414 -25.49 5.23 -19.27
N ASP A 415 -25.22 3.99 -19.68
CA ASP A 415 -26.19 2.93 -19.93
C ASP A 415 -26.19 1.91 -18.74
N ILE A 416 -25.08 1.80 -18.00
CA ILE A 416 -24.92 0.95 -16.79
C ILE A 416 -25.99 1.22 -15.68
N PRO A 417 -26.36 2.47 -15.34
CA PRO A 417 -27.39 2.69 -14.31
C PRO A 417 -28.77 2.18 -14.75
N GLN A 418 -29.05 2.18 -16.05
CA GLN A 418 -30.30 1.67 -16.60
C GLN A 418 -30.29 0.14 -16.69
N MET A 419 -29.12 -0.47 -16.96
CA MET A 419 -28.89 -1.91 -16.82
C MET A 419 -29.16 -2.38 -15.38
N ARG A 420 -28.48 -1.82 -14.36
CA ARG A 420 -28.69 -2.19 -12.94
C ARG A 420 -30.16 -2.06 -12.50
N LEU A 421 -30.85 -1.02 -12.99
CA LEU A 421 -32.28 -0.79 -12.72
C LEU A 421 -33.20 -1.79 -13.43
N MET A 422 -32.83 -2.26 -14.63
CA MET A 422 -33.54 -3.31 -15.36
C MET A 422 -33.33 -4.69 -14.74
N GLU A 423 -32.13 -4.97 -14.22
CA GLU A 423 -31.80 -6.21 -13.49
C GLU A 423 -32.67 -6.34 -12.23
N LYS A 424 -32.68 -5.33 -11.33
CA LYS A 424 -33.60 -5.33 -10.16
C LYS A 424 -35.08 -5.42 -10.52
N MET A 425 -35.50 -4.83 -11.65
CA MET A 425 -36.87 -4.98 -12.15
C MET A 425 -37.16 -6.40 -12.67
N ALA A 426 -36.17 -7.14 -13.16
CA ALA A 426 -36.33 -8.53 -13.58
C ALA A 426 -36.35 -9.48 -12.38
N GLU A 427 -35.39 -9.33 -11.45
CA GLU A 427 -35.30 -10.05 -10.17
C GLU A 427 -36.63 -9.96 -9.40
N TYR A 428 -37.11 -8.74 -9.14
CA TYR A 428 -38.38 -8.51 -8.46
C TYR A 428 -39.59 -9.12 -9.19
N LYS A 429 -39.59 -9.12 -10.53
CA LYS A 429 -40.68 -9.76 -11.32
C LYS A 429 -40.61 -11.29 -11.21
N GLU A 430 -39.42 -11.89 -11.22
CA GLU A 430 -39.25 -13.33 -11.02
C GLU A 430 -39.64 -13.75 -9.60
N GLU A 431 -39.23 -13.00 -8.56
CA GLU A 431 -39.67 -13.21 -7.18
C GLU A 431 -41.19 -13.10 -7.04
N LYS A 432 -41.81 -12.07 -7.64
CA LYS A 432 -43.26 -11.87 -7.62
C LYS A 432 -43.99 -13.04 -8.29
N GLU A 433 -43.40 -13.68 -9.30
CA GLU A 433 -43.93 -14.93 -9.86
C GLU A 433 -43.68 -16.15 -8.97
N LYS A 434 -42.50 -16.30 -8.36
CA LYS A 434 -42.21 -17.37 -7.37
C LYS A 434 -43.18 -17.30 -6.18
N ARG A 435 -43.39 -16.10 -5.61
CA ARG A 435 -44.33 -15.84 -4.51
C ARG A 435 -45.77 -16.19 -4.91
N LYS A 436 -46.24 -15.75 -6.09
CA LYS A 436 -47.56 -16.16 -6.62
C LYS A 436 -47.69 -17.66 -6.84
N GLN A 437 -46.64 -18.33 -7.33
CA GLN A 437 -46.64 -19.79 -7.48
C GLN A 437 -46.75 -20.50 -6.14
N MET A 438 -46.07 -20.02 -5.09
CA MET A 438 -46.22 -20.57 -3.73
C MET A 438 -47.60 -20.29 -3.14
N VAL A 439 -48.18 -19.09 -3.32
CA VAL A 439 -49.55 -18.79 -2.87
C VAL A 439 -50.57 -19.71 -3.56
N ASN A 440 -50.47 -19.90 -4.87
CA ASN A 440 -51.33 -20.84 -5.63
C ASN A 440 -51.17 -22.31 -5.19
N LEU A 441 -50.04 -22.69 -4.60
CA LEU A 441 -49.82 -24.02 -4.02
C LEU A 441 -50.35 -24.16 -2.57
N LEU A 442 -50.65 -23.03 -1.92
CA LEU A 442 -51.21 -22.95 -0.56
C LEU A 442 -52.74 -22.77 -0.57
N GLU A 443 -53.36 -22.40 -1.69
CA GLU A 443 -54.83 -22.25 -1.82
C GLU A 443 -55.64 -23.54 -1.55
N ASP A 444 -55.01 -24.72 -1.50
CA ASP A 444 -55.63 -25.98 -1.07
C ASP A 444 -55.79 -26.10 0.48
N GLY A 445 -55.47 -25.05 1.26
CA GLY A 445 -55.62 -25.01 2.73
C GLY A 445 -56.16 -23.68 3.28
N ASP A 446 -57.06 -23.75 4.29
CA ASP A 446 -57.81 -22.63 4.89
C ASP A 446 -56.96 -21.66 5.79
N ASP A 447 -55.68 -21.41 5.50
CA ASP A 447 -54.77 -20.59 6.33
C ASP A 447 -54.51 -19.17 5.73
N GLU A 448 -55.53 -18.31 5.72
CA GLU A 448 -55.47 -16.90 5.26
C GLU A 448 -54.30 -16.09 5.87
N GLN A 449 -53.85 -16.46 7.08
CA GLN A 449 -52.77 -15.76 7.79
C GLN A 449 -51.38 -16.00 7.19
N GLN A 450 -51.15 -17.12 6.48
CA GLN A 450 -49.89 -17.37 5.79
C GLN A 450 -49.80 -16.58 4.48
N GLN A 451 -50.93 -16.46 3.76
CA GLN A 451 -51.01 -15.67 2.53
C GLN A 451 -50.68 -14.19 2.78
N LEU A 452 -51.18 -13.61 3.88
CA LEU A 452 -50.87 -12.24 4.31
C LEU A 452 -49.38 -11.99 4.62
N HIS A 453 -48.61 -13.03 4.93
CA HIS A 453 -47.18 -12.91 5.25
C HIS A 453 -46.27 -13.09 4.02
N MET A 454 -46.85 -13.36 2.84
CA MET A 454 -46.16 -13.60 1.56
C MET A 454 -46.34 -12.47 0.54
N HIS A 455 -47.13 -11.43 0.86
CA HIS A 455 -47.40 -10.26 0.03
C HIS A 455 -46.40 -9.14 0.33
N ASP A 456 -45.77 -8.57 -0.71
CA ASP A 456 -44.79 -7.49 -0.54
C ASP A 456 -45.48 -6.12 -0.42
N GLU A 457 -44.93 -5.18 0.36
CA GLU A 457 -45.36 -3.77 0.27
C GLU A 457 -45.09 -3.17 -1.11
N HIS A 458 -44.15 -3.72 -1.86
CA HIS A 458 -43.90 -3.37 -3.26
C HIS A 458 -44.99 -3.92 -4.20
N ASP A 459 -45.81 -4.89 -3.78
CA ASP A 459 -46.74 -5.57 -4.69
C ASP A 459 -47.93 -4.73 -5.14
N ASP A 460 -48.35 -3.78 -4.31
CA ASP A 460 -49.46 -2.84 -4.56
C ASP A 460 -49.00 -1.51 -5.20
N MET A 461 -47.69 -1.33 -5.42
CA MET A 461 -47.16 -0.13 -6.07
C MET A 461 -47.27 -0.18 -7.59
N ASP A 462 -47.38 0.99 -8.21
CA ASP A 462 -47.25 1.15 -9.65
C ASP A 462 -45.78 1.16 -10.10
N GLU A 463 -45.55 0.79 -11.37
CA GLU A 463 -44.20 0.53 -11.91
C GLU A 463 -43.31 1.78 -11.89
N GLU A 464 -43.87 3.00 -11.94
CA GLU A 464 -43.13 4.25 -11.82
C GLU A 464 -42.64 4.52 -10.38
N THR A 465 -43.48 4.27 -9.36
CA THR A 465 -43.07 4.36 -7.94
C THR A 465 -42.07 3.25 -7.56
N LEU A 466 -42.25 2.05 -8.12
CA LEU A 466 -41.30 0.93 -7.98
C LEU A 466 -39.92 1.29 -8.55
N LEU A 467 -39.88 1.84 -9.77
CA LEU A 467 -38.65 2.32 -10.41
C LEU A 467 -37.94 3.39 -9.58
N ASP A 468 -38.67 4.36 -9.01
CA ASP A 468 -38.07 5.41 -8.18
C ASP A 468 -37.58 4.90 -6.82
N LYS A 469 -38.23 3.89 -6.20
CA LYS A 469 -37.65 3.18 -5.04
C LYS A 469 -36.36 2.45 -5.41
N PHE A 470 -36.33 1.69 -6.52
CA PHE A 470 -35.12 0.96 -6.92
C PHE A 470 -33.98 1.91 -7.33
N ARG A 471 -34.27 3.07 -7.93
CA ARG A 471 -33.26 4.12 -8.16
C ARG A 471 -32.65 4.63 -6.85
N GLN A 472 -33.46 4.86 -5.83
CA GLN A 472 -32.99 5.27 -4.51
C GLN A 472 -32.14 4.16 -3.85
N GLN A 473 -32.62 2.91 -3.88
CA GLN A 473 -31.93 1.75 -3.30
C GLN A 473 -30.58 1.43 -4.00
N LEU A 474 -30.47 1.69 -5.31
CA LEU A 474 -29.23 1.52 -6.09
C LEU A 474 -28.29 2.75 -6.02
N ASN A 475 -28.55 3.71 -5.12
CA ASN A 475 -27.84 5.00 -5.05
C ASN A 475 -27.75 5.75 -6.40
N ILE A 476 -28.66 5.48 -7.35
CA ILE A 476 -28.76 6.13 -8.66
C ILE A 476 -29.30 7.55 -8.45
N LYS A 477 -28.40 8.45 -8.08
CA LYS A 477 -28.64 9.89 -7.97
C LYS A 477 -29.28 10.38 -9.26
N SER A 478 -30.47 10.98 -9.17
CA SER A 478 -31.21 11.46 -10.36
C SER A 478 -30.48 12.57 -11.13
N ASN A 479 -29.51 13.23 -10.49
CA ASN A 479 -28.33 13.76 -11.16
C ASN A 479 -27.13 12.85 -10.89
N ILE A 480 -26.84 11.91 -11.80
CA ILE A 480 -25.49 11.39 -11.94
C ILE A 480 -24.66 12.57 -12.45
N GLN A 481 -23.93 13.21 -11.54
CA GLN A 481 -22.81 14.06 -11.89
C GLN A 481 -21.63 13.17 -12.32
N THR A 482 -21.77 12.55 -13.49
CA THR A 482 -20.63 12.44 -14.40
C THR A 482 -20.21 13.86 -14.70
N LYS A 483 -19.29 14.39 -13.87
CA LYS A 483 -18.76 15.76 -13.95
C LYS A 483 -18.41 16.05 -15.40
N ASN A 484 -19.04 17.07 -15.99
CA ASN A 484 -19.35 17.15 -17.43
C ASN A 484 -18.20 16.76 -18.38
N ASP A 485 -17.98 15.47 -18.63
CA ASP A 485 -17.01 15.02 -19.63
C ASP A 485 -17.51 15.51 -20.98
N LEU A 486 -16.65 16.23 -21.67
CA LEU A 486 -16.87 16.74 -23.01
C LEU A 486 -17.27 15.61 -23.97
N TYR A 487 -16.81 14.36 -23.75
CA TYR A 487 -17.29 13.20 -24.52
C TYR A 487 -18.78 12.90 -24.29
N SER A 488 -19.24 12.88 -23.04
CA SER A 488 -20.67 12.70 -22.72
C SER A 488 -21.53 13.87 -23.21
N LEU A 489 -21.00 15.10 -23.15
CA LEU A 489 -21.64 16.27 -23.76
C LEU A 489 -21.77 16.14 -25.29
N CYS A 490 -20.75 15.57 -25.95
CA CYS A 490 -20.80 15.22 -27.38
C CYS A 490 -21.80 14.09 -27.70
N LYS A 491 -21.92 13.06 -26.84
CA LYS A 491 -22.94 11.98 -26.95
C LYS A 491 -24.35 12.59 -26.82
N GLN A 492 -24.58 13.51 -25.88
CA GLN A 492 -25.85 14.26 -25.77
C GLN A 492 -26.13 15.16 -27.00
N GLY A 493 -25.10 15.80 -27.55
CA GLY A 493 -25.17 16.61 -28.77
C GLY A 493 -25.37 15.83 -30.08
N LYS A 494 -25.46 14.49 -30.03
CA LYS A 494 -25.54 13.59 -31.19
C LYS A 494 -24.39 13.77 -32.20
N LEU A 495 -23.22 14.16 -31.69
CA LEU A 495 -22.00 14.36 -32.50
C LEU A 495 -21.37 13.03 -32.96
N ASP A 496 -21.84 11.90 -32.44
CA ASP A 496 -21.46 10.55 -32.88
C ASP A 496 -21.74 10.32 -34.38
N GLY A 497 -22.84 10.88 -34.89
CA GLY A 497 -23.20 10.83 -36.31
C GLY A 497 -22.29 11.65 -37.21
N LEU A 498 -21.55 12.60 -36.64
CA LEU A 498 -20.56 13.45 -37.31
C LEU A 498 -19.14 12.88 -37.17
N ALA A 499 -18.77 12.33 -36.01
CA ALA A 499 -17.52 11.58 -35.81
C ALA A 499 -17.39 10.40 -36.80
N LYS A 500 -18.49 9.67 -37.05
CA LYS A 500 -18.53 8.59 -38.05
C LYS A 500 -18.17 9.04 -39.48
N LYS A 501 -18.31 10.33 -39.82
CA LYS A 501 -17.96 10.89 -41.15
C LYS A 501 -16.45 11.05 -41.36
N PHE A 502 -15.60 10.86 -40.33
CA PHE A 502 -14.13 10.85 -40.49
C PHE A 502 -13.63 9.70 -41.36
N GLY A 503 -14.41 8.62 -41.51
CA GLY A 503 -14.25 7.63 -42.57
C GLY A 503 -13.53 6.32 -42.21
N LEU A 504 -12.98 6.21 -41.01
CA LEU A 504 -12.32 5.00 -40.53
C LEU A 504 -12.51 4.86 -39.02
N LYS A 505 -13.16 3.77 -38.59
CA LYS A 505 -13.37 3.41 -37.18
C LYS A 505 -12.01 3.25 -36.44
N PRO A 506 -11.96 3.44 -35.10
CA PRO A 506 -10.76 3.20 -34.30
C PRO A 506 -10.17 1.80 -34.43
N ASP A 507 -10.98 0.74 -34.45
CA ASP A 507 -10.50 -0.65 -34.56
C ASP A 507 -9.75 -0.91 -35.89
N LYS A 508 -10.28 -0.39 -36.99
CA LYS A 508 -9.68 -0.51 -38.34
C LYS A 508 -8.45 0.39 -38.51
N PHE A 509 -8.34 1.46 -37.72
CA PHE A 509 -7.10 2.22 -37.57
C PHE A 509 -6.06 1.47 -36.73
N GLY A 510 -6.46 0.82 -35.63
CA GLY A 510 -5.61 -0.08 -34.84
C GLY A 510 -4.99 -1.18 -35.70
N GLU A 511 -5.76 -1.80 -36.60
CA GLU A 511 -5.24 -2.73 -37.61
C GLU A 511 -4.17 -2.10 -38.52
N ASN A 512 -4.41 -0.88 -39.05
CA ASN A 512 -3.45 -0.18 -39.91
C ASN A 512 -2.15 0.21 -39.17
N LEU A 513 -2.22 0.47 -37.86
CA LEU A 513 -1.04 0.71 -37.02
C LEU A 513 -0.28 -0.57 -36.73
N HIS A 514 -0.99 -1.65 -36.39
CA HIS A 514 -0.40 -2.95 -36.08
C HIS A 514 0.32 -3.56 -37.28
N ASP A 515 -0.33 -3.56 -38.45
CA ASP A 515 0.21 -4.18 -39.65
C ASP A 515 1.28 -3.29 -40.34
N GLY A 516 1.39 -2.02 -39.94
CA GLY A 516 2.42 -1.07 -40.41
C GLY A 516 2.18 -0.49 -41.81
N TYR A 517 1.00 -0.71 -42.38
CA TYR A 517 0.55 -0.14 -43.66
C TYR A 517 -0.98 0.02 -43.68
N GLN A 518 -1.48 0.87 -44.58
CA GLN A 518 -2.91 1.08 -44.76
C GLN A 518 -3.56 -0.15 -45.43
N LYS A 519 -4.12 -1.02 -44.61
CA LYS A 519 -4.88 -2.24 -44.99
C LYS A 519 -6.36 -1.92 -45.16
N ASN A 520 -6.88 -1.07 -44.29
CA ASN A 520 -8.23 -0.51 -44.34
C ASN A 520 -8.17 0.92 -44.89
N GLU A 521 -8.75 1.13 -46.07
CA GLU A 521 -8.88 2.46 -46.69
C GLU A 521 -9.93 3.33 -45.95
N ILE A 522 -9.85 4.65 -46.13
CA ILE A 522 -10.72 5.62 -45.45
C ILE A 522 -11.92 5.97 -46.35
N ASP A 523 -13.13 5.71 -45.89
CA ASP A 523 -14.36 6.11 -46.59
C ASP A 523 -14.56 7.63 -46.51
N GLN A 524 -14.50 8.31 -47.65
CA GLN A 524 -14.41 9.76 -47.68
C GLN A 524 -15.80 10.40 -47.81
N TYR A 525 -16.24 11.10 -46.75
CA TYR A 525 -17.47 11.89 -46.83
C TYR A 525 -17.35 13.00 -47.89
N PRO A 526 -18.34 13.20 -48.79
CA PRO A 526 -18.18 14.03 -49.98
C PRO A 526 -18.37 15.54 -49.76
N ILE A 527 -18.73 15.97 -48.55
CA ILE A 527 -18.97 17.38 -48.18
C ILE A 527 -17.86 17.84 -47.24
N ASP A 528 -17.48 19.13 -47.29
CA ASP A 528 -16.44 19.72 -46.46
C ASP A 528 -16.74 19.61 -44.95
N PRO A 529 -15.71 19.40 -44.09
CA PRO A 529 -15.91 19.22 -42.64
C PRO A 529 -16.73 20.34 -42.00
N ILE A 530 -16.43 21.59 -42.38
CA ILE A 530 -17.06 22.80 -41.83
C ILE A 530 -18.55 22.87 -42.20
N GLN A 531 -18.91 22.55 -43.45
CA GLN A 531 -20.31 22.51 -43.88
C GLN A 531 -21.07 21.38 -43.16
N THR A 532 -20.45 20.22 -42.96
CA THR A 532 -21.09 19.12 -42.21
C THR A 532 -21.32 19.39 -40.73
N CYS A 533 -20.74 20.47 -40.18
CA CYS A 533 -20.99 20.92 -38.81
C CYS A 533 -22.22 21.83 -38.69
N GLU A 534 -22.71 22.43 -39.78
CA GLU A 534 -23.87 23.33 -39.76
C GLU A 534 -25.16 22.59 -39.32
N ASP A 535 -25.29 21.31 -39.70
CA ASP A 535 -26.39 20.42 -39.31
C ASP A 535 -26.44 20.11 -37.79
N TYR A 536 -25.36 20.36 -37.04
CA TYR A 536 -25.18 19.93 -35.64
C TYR A 536 -25.02 21.11 -34.66
N ILE A 537 -25.37 22.33 -35.08
CA ILE A 537 -25.40 23.49 -34.19
C ILE A 537 -26.49 23.31 -33.13
N THR A 538 -26.12 23.45 -31.86
CA THR A 538 -26.98 23.22 -30.70
C THR A 538 -26.86 24.36 -29.69
N LYS A 539 -27.64 24.33 -28.59
CA LYS A 539 -27.47 25.31 -27.50
C LYS A 539 -26.15 25.14 -26.76
N GLN A 540 -25.60 23.93 -26.76
CA GLN A 540 -24.33 23.54 -26.17
C GLN A 540 -23.16 23.93 -27.09
N PHE A 541 -23.32 23.77 -28.41
CA PHE A 541 -22.32 24.07 -29.42
C PHE A 541 -22.88 25.11 -30.43
N PRO A 542 -22.76 26.42 -30.15
CA PRO A 542 -23.45 27.47 -30.90
C PRO A 542 -22.79 27.83 -32.24
N ASP A 543 -21.48 27.60 -32.38
CA ASP A 543 -20.70 27.91 -33.59
C ASP A 543 -20.22 26.63 -34.28
N THR A 544 -20.12 26.65 -35.62
CA THR A 544 -19.54 25.55 -36.41
C THR A 544 -18.11 25.20 -35.99
N LYS A 545 -17.32 26.19 -35.54
CA LYS A 545 -15.98 25.98 -34.95
C LYS A 545 -16.05 25.14 -33.67
N SER A 546 -16.98 25.45 -32.77
CA SER A 546 -17.15 24.74 -31.50
C SER A 546 -17.66 23.31 -31.71
N VAL A 547 -18.60 23.11 -32.64
CA VAL A 547 -19.02 21.78 -33.10
C VAL A 547 -17.81 20.99 -33.61
N LEU A 548 -17.01 21.58 -34.51
CA LEU A 548 -15.85 20.93 -35.10
C LEU A 548 -14.77 20.57 -34.07
N GLN A 549 -14.48 21.46 -33.11
CA GLN A 549 -13.57 21.18 -31.98
C GLN A 549 -14.11 20.05 -31.09
N ALA A 550 -15.40 20.05 -30.78
CA ALA A 550 -16.05 19.03 -29.95
C ALA A 550 -16.04 17.65 -30.62
N VAL A 551 -16.26 17.58 -31.94
CA VAL A 551 -16.15 16.34 -32.73
C VAL A 551 -14.70 15.87 -32.81
N VAL A 552 -13.73 16.77 -33.04
CA VAL A 552 -12.30 16.44 -33.06
C VAL A 552 -11.85 15.87 -31.70
N TYR A 553 -12.28 16.46 -30.58
CA TYR A 553 -12.06 15.91 -29.23
C TYR A 553 -12.72 14.54 -29.06
N MET A 554 -14.00 14.41 -29.41
CA MET A 554 -14.76 13.16 -29.28
C MET A 554 -14.10 12.01 -30.05
N HIS A 555 -13.69 12.28 -31.29
CA HIS A 555 -13.05 11.30 -32.16
C HIS A 555 -11.60 11.00 -31.71
N ALA A 556 -10.86 11.99 -31.21
CA ALA A 556 -9.55 11.76 -30.59
C ALA A 556 -9.64 10.90 -29.32
N LYS A 557 -10.65 11.13 -28.45
CA LYS A 557 -10.90 10.29 -27.25
C LYS A 557 -11.19 8.84 -27.71
N GLN A 558 -12.07 8.63 -28.70
CA GLN A 558 -12.34 7.30 -29.28
C GLN A 558 -11.10 6.61 -29.86
N LEU A 559 -10.26 7.33 -30.61
CA LEU A 559 -8.99 6.79 -31.13
C LEU A 559 -8.02 6.43 -29.99
N SER A 560 -7.95 7.23 -28.93
CA SER A 560 -7.09 7.00 -27.76
C SER A 560 -7.56 5.87 -26.83
N MET A 561 -8.73 5.28 -27.09
CA MET A 561 -9.41 4.32 -26.22
C MET A 561 -9.60 2.94 -26.88
N ASP A 562 -9.15 2.73 -28.13
CA ASP A 562 -9.07 1.38 -28.70
C ASP A 562 -7.80 0.64 -28.17
N PRO A 563 -7.94 -0.57 -27.60
CA PRO A 563 -6.82 -1.33 -27.04
C PRO A 563 -5.73 -1.71 -28.05
N LEU A 564 -6.04 -1.87 -29.34
CA LEU A 564 -5.03 -2.20 -30.35
C LEU A 564 -4.21 -0.96 -30.74
N VAL A 565 -4.86 0.21 -30.87
CA VAL A 565 -4.18 1.51 -30.98
C VAL A 565 -3.27 1.73 -29.77
N ARG A 566 -3.77 1.49 -28.54
CA ARG A 566 -2.97 1.60 -27.31
C ARG A 566 -1.80 0.62 -27.28
N TYR A 567 -2.02 -0.66 -27.55
CA TYR A 567 -0.99 -1.70 -27.57
C TYR A 567 0.19 -1.32 -28.48
N VAL A 568 -0.08 -0.85 -29.70
CA VAL A 568 0.97 -0.47 -30.66
C VAL A 568 1.72 0.78 -30.18
N ILE A 569 1.00 1.82 -29.74
CA ILE A 569 1.62 3.10 -29.36
C ILE A 569 2.36 2.98 -28.02
N ARG A 570 1.82 2.27 -27.02
CA ARG A 570 2.50 1.95 -25.74
C ARG A 570 3.84 1.26 -26.00
N LYS A 571 3.84 0.22 -26.83
CA LYS A 571 5.02 -0.56 -27.20
C LYS A 571 6.10 0.30 -27.86
N GLU A 572 5.71 1.18 -28.78
CA GLU A 572 6.64 2.06 -29.49
C GLU A 572 7.10 3.26 -28.63
N TYR A 573 6.23 3.78 -27.76
CA TYR A 573 6.57 4.78 -26.73
C TYR A 573 7.67 4.24 -25.82
N ILE A 574 7.46 3.07 -25.20
CA ILE A 574 8.45 2.42 -24.33
C ILE A 574 9.77 2.16 -25.08
N ARG A 575 9.70 1.74 -26.36
CA ARG A 575 10.89 1.44 -27.17
C ARG A 575 11.69 2.69 -27.55
N ARG A 576 11.04 3.83 -27.82
CA ARG A 576 11.69 5.08 -28.23
C ARG A 576 12.03 6.00 -27.06
N CYS A 577 11.34 5.91 -25.92
CA CYS A 577 11.43 6.89 -24.85
C CYS A 577 12.86 7.05 -24.30
N MET A 578 13.24 8.31 -24.14
CA MET A 578 14.49 8.78 -23.58
C MET A 578 14.20 9.77 -22.45
N ILE A 579 15.04 9.72 -21.41
CA ILE A 579 14.94 10.59 -20.25
C ILE A 579 16.01 11.69 -20.33
N ASN A 580 15.58 12.92 -20.04
CA ASN A 580 16.44 14.06 -19.76
C ASN A 580 16.35 14.40 -18.27
N VAL A 581 17.47 14.74 -17.65
CA VAL A 581 17.54 15.20 -16.26
C VAL A 581 18.31 16.51 -16.21
N ARG A 582 17.75 17.50 -15.51
CA ARG A 582 18.42 18.77 -15.17
C ARG A 582 18.31 19.01 -13.67
N PRO A 583 19.32 19.58 -13.01
CA PRO A 583 19.19 20.00 -11.62
C PRO A 583 18.30 21.24 -11.52
N THR A 584 17.62 21.38 -10.38
CA THR A 584 17.02 22.66 -9.97
C THR A 584 18.08 23.55 -9.33
N ARG A 585 17.74 24.81 -9.04
CA ARG A 585 18.62 25.73 -8.28
C ARG A 585 19.04 25.17 -6.91
N LEU A 586 18.22 24.28 -6.33
CA LEU A 586 18.54 23.58 -5.09
C LEU A 586 19.50 22.42 -5.37
N GLY A 587 19.21 21.57 -6.37
CA GLY A 587 20.08 20.46 -6.75
C GLY A 587 21.46 20.86 -7.27
N GLU A 588 21.62 22.05 -7.86
CA GLU A 588 22.93 22.60 -8.22
C GLU A 588 23.81 22.87 -6.98
N GLN A 589 23.20 23.13 -5.82
CA GLN A 589 23.89 23.41 -4.56
C GLN A 589 24.04 22.15 -3.68
N THR A 590 23.03 21.27 -3.65
CA THR A 590 23.02 20.08 -2.78
C THR A 590 23.70 18.86 -3.41
N ILE A 591 23.62 18.66 -4.74
CA ILE A 591 24.21 17.50 -5.41
C ILE A 591 25.71 17.75 -5.64
N ASN A 592 26.49 17.61 -4.57
CA ASN A 592 27.95 17.58 -4.52
C ASN A 592 28.52 16.19 -4.91
N GLU A 593 29.84 16.03 -4.90
CA GLU A 593 30.52 14.83 -5.41
C GLU A 593 30.18 13.54 -4.63
N ASP A 594 29.82 13.65 -3.35
CA ASP A 594 29.44 12.54 -2.48
C ASP A 594 27.99 12.06 -2.71
N HIS A 595 27.14 12.85 -3.39
CA HIS A 595 25.73 12.54 -3.56
C HIS A 595 25.51 11.51 -4.69
N PRO A 596 24.71 10.43 -4.49
CA PRO A 596 24.54 9.35 -5.49
C PRO A 596 24.14 9.84 -6.89
N CYS A 597 23.27 10.85 -6.97
CA CYS A 597 22.85 11.43 -8.25
C CYS A 597 23.90 12.31 -8.97
N TYR A 598 25.10 12.54 -8.42
CA TYR A 598 26.10 13.43 -9.02
C TYR A 598 26.51 13.02 -10.44
N SER A 599 26.59 11.72 -10.70
CA SER A 599 26.91 11.14 -12.01
C SER A 599 25.78 11.26 -13.05
N ILE A 600 24.55 11.56 -12.61
CA ILE A 600 23.30 11.48 -13.40
C ILE A 600 22.42 12.73 -13.30
N LYS A 601 22.88 13.82 -12.65
CA LYS A 601 22.14 15.09 -12.58
C LYS A 601 22.04 15.86 -13.90
N TYR A 602 22.88 15.51 -14.89
CA TYR A 602 22.89 16.09 -16.24
C TYR A 602 22.76 14.98 -17.29
N LEU A 603 21.57 14.41 -17.43
CA LEU A 603 21.27 13.45 -18.50
C LEU A 603 20.56 14.15 -19.67
N LEU A 604 20.97 13.81 -20.88
CA LEU A 604 20.34 14.27 -22.12
C LEU A 604 20.07 13.04 -22.99
N GLU A 605 18.81 12.86 -23.41
CA GLU A 605 18.36 11.80 -24.32
C GLU A 605 18.86 10.38 -23.95
N LYS A 606 18.94 10.04 -22.65
CA LYS A 606 19.33 8.68 -22.20
C LYS A 606 18.17 7.70 -22.47
N PRO A 607 18.32 6.68 -23.34
CA PRO A 607 17.23 5.74 -23.63
C PRO A 607 16.86 4.93 -22.39
N VAL A 608 15.57 4.73 -22.17
CA VAL A 608 15.03 4.17 -20.91
C VAL A 608 15.59 2.76 -20.61
N HIS A 609 15.80 1.93 -21.63
CA HIS A 609 16.38 0.59 -21.46
C HIS A 609 17.85 0.57 -20.98
N THR A 610 18.54 1.72 -20.99
CA THR A 610 19.93 1.87 -20.52
C THR A 610 20.04 2.27 -19.04
N PHE A 611 18.91 2.39 -18.33
CA PHE A 611 18.92 2.46 -16.87
C PHE A 611 19.21 1.06 -16.30
N GLN A 612 19.93 1.04 -15.18
CA GLN A 612 20.43 -0.18 -14.55
C GLN A 612 20.05 -0.19 -13.08
N ASN A 613 19.71 -1.35 -12.54
CA ASN A 613 19.56 -1.60 -11.10
C ASN A 613 18.62 -0.56 -10.44
N ASP A 614 19.15 0.20 -9.48
CA ASP A 614 18.50 1.23 -8.66
C ASP A 614 18.74 2.68 -9.15
N GLN A 615 19.47 2.89 -10.25
CA GLN A 615 19.80 4.24 -10.77
C GLN A 615 18.56 5.14 -10.93
N TYR A 616 17.43 4.54 -11.33
CA TYR A 616 16.17 5.24 -11.53
C TYR A 616 15.51 5.62 -10.19
N LEU A 617 15.59 4.77 -9.16
CA LEU A 617 15.05 5.05 -7.83
C LEU A 617 15.79 6.23 -7.17
N TYR A 618 17.13 6.31 -7.29
CA TYR A 618 17.89 7.49 -6.85
C TYR A 618 17.41 8.78 -7.52
N LEU A 619 17.23 8.77 -8.85
CA LEU A 619 16.72 9.93 -9.58
C LEU A 619 15.29 10.31 -9.19
N TYR A 620 14.44 9.31 -8.95
CA TYR A 620 13.06 9.54 -8.53
C TYR A 620 12.96 10.15 -7.13
N GLN A 621 13.83 9.77 -6.18
CA GLN A 621 13.91 10.47 -4.89
C GLN A 621 14.45 11.89 -5.07
N ALA A 622 15.53 12.09 -5.83
CA ALA A 622 16.04 13.44 -6.12
C ALA A 622 15.02 14.34 -6.86
N TYR A 623 14.06 13.76 -7.58
CA TYR A 623 12.92 14.46 -8.17
C TYR A 623 11.85 14.81 -7.12
N LYS A 624 11.50 13.87 -6.22
CA LYS A 624 10.61 14.13 -5.06
C LYS A 624 11.15 15.21 -4.12
N ASP A 625 12.45 15.18 -3.86
CA ASP A 625 13.20 16.18 -3.08
C ASP A 625 13.40 17.51 -3.83
N GLN A 626 12.83 17.65 -5.04
CA GLN A 626 12.90 18.84 -5.89
C GLN A 626 14.33 19.27 -6.26
N LEU A 627 15.27 18.33 -6.25
CA LEU A 627 16.68 18.56 -6.63
C LEU A 627 16.88 18.44 -8.15
N VAL A 628 16.07 17.64 -8.85
CA VAL A 628 16.12 17.50 -10.32
C VAL A 628 14.73 17.55 -10.96
N THR A 629 14.68 17.90 -12.25
CA THR A 629 13.50 17.77 -13.12
C THR A 629 13.74 16.67 -14.16
N ILE A 630 12.75 15.81 -14.38
CA ILE A 630 12.81 14.67 -15.31
C ILE A 630 11.86 14.91 -16.50
N ASP A 631 12.40 15.08 -17.71
CA ASP A 631 11.60 15.16 -18.95
C ASP A 631 11.67 13.83 -19.72
N TYR A 632 10.52 13.31 -20.14
CA TYR A 632 10.39 12.12 -20.99
C TYR A 632 10.17 12.56 -22.45
N VAL A 633 10.92 12.00 -23.38
CA VAL A 633 10.93 12.42 -24.80
C VAL A 633 11.00 11.20 -25.72
N ILE A 634 10.11 11.13 -26.70
CA ILE A 634 10.03 10.04 -27.70
C ILE A 634 11.00 10.29 -28.86
N ASP A 635 10.94 11.49 -29.44
CA ASP A 635 11.73 11.85 -30.62
C ASP A 635 12.96 12.67 -30.23
N SER A 636 14.15 12.17 -30.57
CA SER A 636 15.42 12.89 -30.35
C SER A 636 15.41 14.22 -31.11
N LYS A 637 15.99 15.27 -30.51
CA LYS A 637 16.14 16.60 -31.12
C LYS A 637 17.00 16.60 -32.40
N LEU A 638 17.70 15.50 -32.68
CA LEU A 638 18.47 15.29 -33.91
C LEU A 638 17.65 14.61 -35.03
N SER A 639 16.47 14.06 -34.73
CA SER A 639 15.59 13.46 -35.74
C SER A 639 14.88 14.53 -36.57
N SER A 640 14.85 14.33 -37.89
CA SER A 640 14.05 15.17 -38.81
C SER A 640 12.64 14.62 -39.07
N VAL A 641 12.26 13.53 -38.41
CA VAL A 641 10.93 12.90 -38.50
C VAL A 641 10.44 12.65 -37.07
N LYS A 642 9.23 13.11 -36.77
CA LYS A 642 8.52 12.79 -35.52
C LYS A 642 7.71 11.52 -35.68
N TYR A 643 7.52 10.77 -34.59
CA TYR A 643 6.65 9.59 -34.58
C TYR A 643 5.19 9.92 -34.96
N SER A 644 4.70 11.12 -34.62
CA SER A 644 3.40 11.64 -35.08
C SER A 644 3.22 11.58 -36.60
N ASP A 645 4.30 11.81 -37.35
CA ASP A 645 4.29 11.99 -38.81
C ASP A 645 4.57 10.66 -39.55
N GLU A 646 4.93 9.62 -38.79
CA GLU A 646 4.84 8.22 -39.19
C GLU A 646 3.38 7.74 -39.07
N ILE A 647 2.77 7.91 -37.88
CA ILE A 647 1.38 7.51 -37.58
C ILE A 647 0.37 8.13 -38.56
N LYS A 648 0.49 9.43 -38.87
CA LYS A 648 -0.43 10.16 -39.75
C LYS A 648 -0.63 9.48 -41.11
N ARG A 649 0.36 8.76 -41.63
CA ARG A 649 0.28 8.05 -42.92
C ARG A 649 -0.74 6.91 -42.90
N SER A 650 -0.94 6.26 -41.75
CA SER A 650 -1.94 5.20 -41.56
C SER A 650 -3.37 5.74 -41.36
N TYR A 651 -3.55 7.08 -41.28
CA TYR A 651 -4.83 7.77 -41.08
C TYR A 651 -5.09 8.91 -42.09
N GLN A 652 -4.42 8.88 -43.24
CA GLN A 652 -4.62 9.82 -44.34
C GLN A 652 -5.04 9.08 -45.62
N ARG A 653 -5.64 9.82 -46.55
CA ARG A 653 -6.00 9.33 -47.90
C ARG A 653 -5.19 10.10 -48.94
N ASP A 654 -4.42 9.42 -49.78
CA ASP A 654 -3.50 10.02 -50.77
C ASP A 654 -4.26 10.52 -52.02
N GLU A 655 -5.08 11.56 -51.83
CA GLU A 655 -5.78 12.26 -52.91
C GLU A 655 -5.63 13.78 -52.79
N TYR A 656 -5.47 14.44 -53.94
CA TYR A 656 -5.22 15.87 -54.05
C TYR A 656 -6.50 16.71 -54.20
N SER A 657 -7.66 16.19 -53.76
CA SER A 657 -8.92 16.96 -53.72
C SER A 657 -8.93 17.90 -52.53
N ASP A 658 -9.36 19.15 -52.72
CA ASP A 658 -9.47 20.17 -51.65
C ASP A 658 -10.27 19.62 -50.44
N THR A 659 -11.36 18.91 -50.72
CA THR A 659 -12.21 18.23 -49.73
C THR A 659 -11.42 17.20 -48.90
N VAL A 660 -10.60 16.37 -49.56
CA VAL A 660 -9.78 15.33 -48.91
C VAL A 660 -8.66 15.98 -48.09
N GLN A 661 -8.07 17.08 -48.56
CA GLN A 661 -7.02 17.80 -47.84
C GLN A 661 -7.54 18.41 -46.53
N GLU A 662 -8.72 19.05 -46.54
CA GLU A 662 -9.34 19.53 -45.30
C GLU A 662 -9.72 18.38 -44.36
N TRP A 663 -10.31 17.28 -44.86
CA TRP A 663 -10.56 16.10 -44.01
C TRP A 663 -9.27 15.47 -43.45
N ASN A 664 -8.19 15.36 -44.24
CA ASN A 664 -6.89 14.85 -43.78
C ASN A 664 -6.23 15.76 -42.73
N LYS A 665 -6.42 17.09 -42.83
CA LYS A 665 -5.98 18.08 -41.84
C LYS A 665 -6.69 17.88 -40.50
N TYR A 666 -8.01 17.70 -40.48
CA TYR A 666 -8.72 17.39 -39.22
C TYR A 666 -8.43 15.98 -38.69
N ARG A 667 -8.24 14.97 -39.56
CA ARG A 667 -7.74 13.64 -39.16
C ARG A 667 -6.38 13.72 -38.47
N SER A 668 -5.47 14.54 -38.99
CA SER A 668 -4.15 14.77 -38.41
C SER A 668 -4.25 15.47 -37.04
N LEU A 669 -5.13 16.47 -36.91
CA LEU A 669 -5.42 17.14 -35.65
C LEU A 669 -6.02 16.18 -34.59
N CYS A 670 -6.91 15.27 -34.98
CA CYS A 670 -7.42 14.22 -34.07
C CYS A 670 -6.30 13.31 -33.56
N LEU A 671 -5.33 12.96 -34.41
CA LEU A 671 -4.17 12.15 -34.01
C LEU A 671 -3.22 12.91 -33.09
N ASP A 672 -2.86 14.15 -33.43
CA ASP A 672 -1.98 14.97 -32.59
C ASP A 672 -2.61 15.19 -31.21
N LEU A 673 -3.92 15.47 -31.15
CA LEU A 673 -4.68 15.57 -29.91
C LEU A 673 -4.71 14.25 -29.12
N ALA A 674 -4.97 13.11 -29.77
CA ALA A 674 -5.00 11.80 -29.13
C ALA A 674 -3.63 11.40 -28.54
N LEU A 675 -2.55 11.70 -29.27
CA LEU A 675 -1.18 11.44 -28.84
C LEU A 675 -0.78 12.35 -27.66
N GLU A 676 -0.88 13.67 -27.82
CA GLU A 676 -0.34 14.63 -26.85
C GLU A 676 -1.19 14.78 -25.58
N LYS A 677 -2.52 14.61 -25.65
CA LYS A 677 -3.42 14.82 -24.49
C LYS A 677 -3.87 13.54 -23.77
N PHE A 678 -3.93 12.40 -24.44
CA PHE A 678 -4.43 11.16 -23.81
C PHE A 678 -3.34 10.08 -23.72
N LEU A 679 -2.73 9.70 -24.84
CA LEU A 679 -1.84 8.54 -24.90
C LEU A 679 -0.47 8.79 -24.25
N TYR A 680 0.24 9.87 -24.61
CA TYR A 680 1.57 10.15 -24.04
C TYR A 680 1.54 10.45 -22.54
N PRO A 681 0.53 11.15 -21.97
CA PRO A 681 0.41 11.29 -20.51
C PRO A 681 0.18 9.95 -19.80
N LYS A 682 -0.71 9.07 -20.32
CA LYS A 682 -0.92 7.73 -19.74
C LYS A 682 0.36 6.88 -19.81
N PHE A 683 0.98 6.77 -20.99
CA PHE A 683 2.18 5.97 -21.17
C PHE A 683 3.42 6.54 -20.46
N LYS A 684 3.44 7.84 -20.14
CA LYS A 684 4.41 8.41 -19.20
C LYS A 684 4.21 7.83 -17.80
N LYS A 685 2.98 7.91 -17.23
CA LYS A 685 2.68 7.36 -15.89
C LYS A 685 3.03 5.86 -15.82
N GLU A 686 2.52 5.06 -16.75
CA GLU A 686 2.80 3.62 -16.83
C GLU A 686 4.31 3.32 -16.85
N LEU A 687 5.09 4.04 -17.67
CA LEU A 687 6.53 3.82 -17.78
C LEU A 687 7.29 4.28 -16.52
N GLU A 688 6.89 5.40 -15.93
CA GLU A 688 7.43 5.93 -14.68
C GLU A 688 7.20 4.95 -13.51
N GLU A 689 6.02 4.32 -13.47
CA GLU A 689 5.66 3.27 -12.51
C GLU A 689 6.42 1.96 -12.75
N ILE A 690 6.51 1.45 -13.99
CA ILE A 690 7.23 0.20 -14.29
C ILE A 690 8.71 0.34 -13.92
N LEU A 691 9.37 1.45 -14.29
CA LEU A 691 10.77 1.69 -13.92
C LEU A 691 10.96 1.82 -12.41
N LEU A 692 9.99 2.41 -11.70
CA LEU A 692 10.01 2.50 -10.25
C LEU A 692 9.84 1.12 -9.60
N GLN A 693 8.94 0.28 -10.12
CA GLN A 693 8.72 -1.10 -9.66
C GLN A 693 9.96 -1.97 -9.92
N GLU A 694 10.57 -1.90 -11.11
CA GLU A 694 11.81 -2.63 -11.43
C GLU A 694 12.96 -2.25 -10.51
N ALA A 695 13.19 -0.95 -10.29
CA ALA A 695 14.24 -0.45 -9.41
C ALA A 695 13.98 -0.80 -7.93
N LYS A 696 12.73 -0.72 -7.45
CA LYS A 696 12.34 -1.23 -6.12
C LYS A 696 12.58 -2.74 -5.99
N GLN A 697 12.21 -3.52 -7.00
CA GLN A 697 12.38 -4.98 -6.98
C GLN A 697 13.86 -5.39 -7.00
N TYR A 698 14.75 -4.59 -7.61
CA TYR A 698 16.20 -4.75 -7.45
C TYR A 698 16.62 -4.56 -5.98
N VAL A 699 16.19 -3.48 -5.33
CA VAL A 699 16.52 -3.20 -3.91
C VAL A 699 16.00 -4.30 -2.98
N LEU A 700 14.78 -4.80 -3.20
CA LEU A 700 14.25 -5.99 -2.50
C LEU A 700 15.20 -7.18 -2.62
N LYS A 701 15.54 -7.56 -3.86
CA LYS A 701 16.42 -8.71 -4.15
C LYS A 701 17.82 -8.52 -3.56
N GLN A 702 18.41 -7.33 -3.61
CA GLN A 702 19.70 -7.08 -2.96
C GLN A 702 19.60 -7.20 -1.45
N SER A 703 18.55 -6.64 -0.83
CA SER A 703 18.35 -6.72 0.62
C SER A 703 18.19 -8.17 1.10
N ALA A 704 17.39 -8.96 0.37
CA ALA A 704 17.24 -10.39 0.60
C ALA A 704 18.54 -11.16 0.38
N LEU A 705 19.32 -10.86 -0.68
CA LEU A 705 20.63 -11.48 -0.90
C LEU A 705 21.64 -11.16 0.22
N THR A 706 21.64 -9.93 0.73
CA THR A 706 22.48 -9.53 1.87
C THR A 706 22.12 -10.31 3.13
N LEU A 707 20.83 -10.43 3.47
CA LEU A 707 20.40 -11.28 4.58
C LEU A 707 20.73 -12.77 4.32
N HIS A 708 20.53 -13.26 3.10
CA HIS A 708 20.86 -14.64 2.72
C HIS A 708 22.33 -14.96 2.98
N GLU A 709 23.26 -14.08 2.58
CA GLU A 709 24.68 -14.27 2.84
C GLU A 709 25.01 -14.28 4.34
N TRP A 710 24.32 -13.48 5.16
CA TRP A 710 24.47 -13.49 6.61
C TRP A 710 23.93 -14.76 7.27
N LEU A 711 22.74 -15.24 6.88
CA LEU A 711 22.11 -16.47 7.39
C LEU A 711 22.79 -17.76 6.89
N LYS A 712 23.57 -17.66 5.81
CA LYS A 712 24.36 -18.76 5.23
C LYS A 712 25.62 -19.08 6.04
N ILE A 713 26.11 -18.14 6.85
CA ILE A 713 27.26 -18.36 7.75
C ILE A 713 26.88 -19.43 8.78
N GLY A 714 27.66 -20.51 8.82
CA GLY A 714 27.48 -21.58 9.82
C GLY A 714 28.15 -21.26 11.16
N PRO A 715 27.80 -22.00 12.23
CA PRO A 715 28.47 -21.93 13.53
C PRO A 715 30.00 -21.93 13.43
N TYR A 716 30.66 -21.02 14.16
CA TYR A 716 32.13 -20.99 14.21
C TYR A 716 32.71 -22.26 14.86
N ARG A 717 33.88 -22.68 14.39
CA ARG A 717 34.60 -23.89 14.85
C ARG A 717 36.06 -23.56 15.08
N THR A 718 36.71 -24.29 16.00
CA THR A 718 38.11 -24.03 16.34
C THR A 718 39.06 -24.86 15.47
N LEU A 719 40.27 -24.36 15.24
CA LEU A 719 41.30 -25.06 14.45
C LEU A 719 41.82 -26.36 15.11
N ASN A 720 41.42 -26.65 16.35
CA ASN A 720 41.77 -27.87 17.06
C ASN A 720 40.85 -29.05 16.69
N ASP A 721 39.63 -28.78 16.23
CA ASP A 721 38.59 -29.79 15.98
C ASP A 721 38.94 -30.73 14.81
N ASP A 722 39.61 -30.23 13.77
CA ASP A 722 40.01 -30.98 12.57
C ASP A 722 40.92 -32.20 12.85
N ASN A 723 41.57 -32.26 14.02
CA ASN A 723 42.41 -33.40 14.42
C ASN A 723 41.62 -34.51 15.13
N ASN A 724 40.43 -34.21 15.66
CA ASN A 724 39.59 -35.17 16.38
C ASN A 724 38.55 -35.75 15.41
N ASN A 725 38.87 -36.89 14.80
CA ASN A 725 38.06 -37.58 13.80
C ASN A 725 36.79 -38.28 14.37
N ASN A 726 36.06 -37.60 15.26
CA ASN A 726 34.79 -38.00 15.88
C ASN A 726 33.64 -37.14 15.29
N GLY A 727 33.47 -37.16 13.97
CA GLY A 727 32.57 -36.27 13.21
C GLY A 727 31.06 -36.48 13.40
N ILE A 728 30.60 -36.64 14.65
CA ILE A 728 29.20 -36.76 15.07
C ILE A 728 28.91 -35.88 16.30
N ASN A 729 29.88 -35.69 17.21
CA ASN A 729 29.70 -34.89 18.42
C ASN A 729 30.24 -33.47 18.23
N GLY A 730 29.40 -32.56 17.72
CA GLY A 730 29.69 -31.13 17.73
C GLY A 730 29.47 -30.55 19.12
N GLU A 731 30.48 -30.63 19.98
CA GLU A 731 30.52 -29.84 21.23
C GLU A 731 30.55 -28.34 20.85
N GLY A 732 29.72 -27.52 21.51
CA GLY A 732 29.60 -26.11 21.17
C GLY A 732 30.80 -25.29 21.66
N ILE A 733 30.95 -24.07 21.14
CA ILE A 733 32.02 -23.16 21.54
C ILE A 733 31.62 -22.29 22.75
N ARG A 734 32.50 -22.12 23.73
CA ARG A 734 32.34 -21.10 24.80
C ARG A 734 32.91 -19.77 24.31
N VAL A 735 32.04 -18.77 24.17
CA VAL A 735 32.39 -17.47 23.58
C VAL A 735 32.54 -16.41 24.66
N LEU A 736 33.68 -15.70 24.67
CA LEU A 736 33.87 -14.46 25.43
C LEU A 736 33.61 -13.25 24.52
N SER A 737 32.49 -12.56 24.67
CA SER A 737 32.21 -11.32 23.95
C SER A 737 32.54 -10.09 24.80
N ILE A 738 32.97 -8.99 24.17
CA ILE A 738 33.28 -7.72 24.83
C ILE A 738 32.57 -6.58 24.11
N ALA A 739 31.49 -6.08 24.71
CA ALA A 739 30.80 -4.88 24.25
C ALA A 739 31.31 -3.64 25.00
N TYR A 740 31.51 -2.55 24.28
CA TYR A 740 31.95 -1.27 24.81
C TYR A 740 31.18 -0.10 24.17
N ALA A 741 31.61 1.13 24.46
CA ALA A 741 31.17 2.32 23.73
C ALA A 741 32.38 3.07 23.16
N THR A 742 32.13 3.90 22.16
CA THR A 742 33.07 4.94 21.72
C THR A 742 33.23 6.06 22.76
N ASP A 743 32.23 6.24 23.62
CA ASP A 743 32.17 7.31 24.60
C ASP A 743 32.95 6.98 25.88
N LEU A 744 33.66 7.97 26.40
CA LEU A 744 34.75 7.79 27.36
C LEU A 744 34.30 7.50 28.81
N ASP A 745 33.04 7.82 29.14
CA ASP A 745 32.45 7.64 30.47
C ASP A 745 31.53 6.40 30.57
N ASP A 746 31.31 5.69 29.44
CA ASP A 746 30.37 4.58 29.35
C ASP A 746 31.04 3.22 29.62
N VAL A 747 30.30 2.32 30.28
CA VAL A 747 30.90 1.14 30.93
C VAL A 747 30.95 -0.06 29.99
N SER A 748 32.14 -0.60 29.75
CA SER A 748 32.29 -1.85 28.98
C SER A 748 31.88 -3.08 29.79
N TYR A 749 31.33 -4.08 29.10
CA TYR A 749 30.93 -5.36 29.67
C TYR A 749 31.50 -6.51 28.84
N ALA A 750 32.09 -7.48 29.54
CA ALA A 750 32.53 -8.74 28.96
C ALA A 750 31.64 -9.88 29.46
N CYS A 751 31.19 -10.75 28.56
CA CYS A 751 30.25 -11.84 28.87
C CYS A 751 30.79 -13.17 28.37
N ILE A 752 30.63 -14.25 29.15
CA ILE A 752 30.92 -15.61 28.67
C ILE A 752 29.62 -16.38 28.49
N VAL A 753 29.39 -16.81 27.26
CA VAL A 753 28.26 -17.62 26.84
C VAL A 753 28.71 -19.08 26.73
N ASN A 754 27.93 -20.01 27.29
CA ASN A 754 28.19 -21.44 27.16
C ASN A 754 27.83 -21.96 25.78
N GLU A 755 28.21 -23.21 25.55
CA GLU A 755 28.04 -24.03 24.35
C GLU A 755 26.57 -24.12 23.85
N ASN A 756 25.60 -23.77 24.71
CA ASN A 756 24.16 -23.79 24.47
C ASN A 756 23.51 -22.40 24.42
N GLY A 757 24.29 -21.30 24.33
CA GLY A 757 23.76 -19.93 24.22
C GLY A 757 23.26 -19.31 25.55
N GLN A 758 23.60 -19.89 26.70
CA GLN A 758 23.29 -19.37 28.04
C GLN A 758 24.48 -18.61 28.65
N VAL A 759 24.19 -17.58 29.45
CA VAL A 759 25.22 -16.81 30.16
C VAL A 759 25.80 -17.64 31.31
N MET A 760 27.13 -17.80 31.35
CA MET A 760 27.83 -18.44 32.48
C MET A 760 28.26 -17.42 33.54
N ASP A 761 28.80 -16.29 33.09
CA ASP A 761 29.43 -15.28 33.94
C ASP A 761 29.63 -13.98 33.15
N PHE A 762 29.76 -12.85 33.85
CA PHE A 762 30.04 -11.55 33.23
C PHE A 762 30.94 -10.67 34.09
N LEU A 763 31.65 -9.75 33.44
CA LEU A 763 32.63 -8.85 34.04
C LEU A 763 32.36 -7.41 33.61
N ARG A 764 32.23 -6.51 34.59
CA ARG A 764 32.09 -5.06 34.38
C ARG A 764 33.48 -4.41 34.32
N LEU A 765 33.76 -3.68 33.24
CA LEU A 765 35.06 -3.08 32.92
C LEU A 765 34.91 -1.56 32.66
N PRO A 766 34.76 -0.73 33.71
CA PRO A 766 34.51 0.71 33.57
C PRO A 766 35.70 1.50 32.99
N ASP A 767 36.94 1.03 33.14
CA ASP A 767 38.14 1.81 32.82
C ASP A 767 38.80 1.37 31.48
N LEU A 768 38.20 0.41 30.77
CA LEU A 768 38.77 -0.22 29.56
C LEU A 768 38.96 0.76 28.38
N MET A 769 37.98 1.64 28.14
CA MET A 769 37.99 2.54 26.98
C MET A 769 38.68 3.89 27.25
N LEU A 770 39.10 4.15 28.49
CA LEU A 770 39.82 5.38 28.83
C LEU A 770 41.04 5.57 27.93
N ARG A 771 41.11 6.74 27.29
CA ARG A 771 42.15 7.12 26.35
C ARG A 771 43.05 8.18 26.96
N ASP A 772 44.36 8.07 26.76
CA ASP A 772 45.29 9.16 27.06
C ASP A 772 44.91 10.39 26.20
N GLY A 773 44.47 11.47 26.85
CA GLY A 773 44.39 12.77 26.21
C GLY A 773 45.78 13.19 25.74
N LYS A 774 45.92 13.64 24.48
CA LYS A 774 47.22 14.07 23.93
C LYS A 774 47.80 15.19 24.82
N PRO A 775 48.97 15.01 25.45
CA PRO A 775 49.56 16.06 26.27
C PRO A 775 49.96 17.24 25.40
N SER A 776 49.59 18.45 25.82
CA SER A 776 49.89 19.70 25.11
C SER A 776 51.37 20.10 25.14
N ASP A 777 52.15 19.53 26.07
CA ASP A 777 53.62 19.62 26.13
C ASP A 777 54.20 18.19 26.32
N PRO A 778 55.07 17.70 25.41
CA PRO A 778 55.79 16.42 25.56
C PRO A 778 56.66 16.27 26.83
N ARG A 779 56.84 17.33 27.62
CA ARG A 779 57.57 17.33 28.90
C ARG A 779 56.65 17.29 30.12
N SER A 780 55.33 17.42 29.93
CA SER A 780 54.35 17.32 31.00
C SER A 780 54.05 15.85 31.34
N TYR A 781 54.77 15.30 32.32
CA TYR A 781 54.36 14.07 33.01
C TYR A 781 53.15 14.37 33.91
N ASP A 782 51.98 14.50 33.29
CA ASP A 782 50.72 14.70 34.02
C ASP A 782 50.32 13.41 34.75
N ALA A 783 50.17 13.51 36.08
CA ALA A 783 49.79 12.41 36.95
C ALA A 783 48.44 11.78 36.56
N ARG A 784 47.55 12.56 35.90
CA ARG A 784 46.28 12.07 35.35
C ARG A 784 46.48 10.99 34.28
N SER A 785 47.52 11.09 33.45
CA SER A 785 47.82 10.06 32.43
C SER A 785 48.31 8.75 33.06
N THR A 786 49.07 8.82 34.15
CA THR A 786 49.49 7.62 34.90
C THR A 786 48.33 6.95 35.65
N ASP A 787 47.39 7.72 36.20
CA ASP A 787 46.19 7.18 36.86
C ASP A 787 45.27 6.44 35.87
N ILE A 788 45.00 7.04 34.69
CA ILE A 788 44.24 6.40 33.60
C ILE A 788 44.88 5.07 33.18
N ARG A 789 46.19 5.05 32.95
CA ARG A 789 46.92 3.84 32.55
C ARG A 789 46.91 2.75 33.63
N LEU A 790 46.95 3.12 34.91
CA LEU A 790 46.88 2.17 36.02
C LEU A 790 45.50 1.52 36.12
N LYS A 791 44.42 2.30 36.01
CA LYS A 791 43.04 1.77 36.05
C LYS A 791 42.75 0.85 34.86
N LYS A 792 43.12 1.28 33.64
CA LYS A 792 43.02 0.46 32.43
C LYS A 792 43.81 -0.85 32.55
N ALA A 793 45.00 -0.80 33.17
CA ALA A 793 45.80 -2.01 33.46
C ALA A 793 45.16 -2.92 34.53
N GLU A 794 44.44 -2.37 35.50
CA GLU A 794 43.67 -3.14 36.49
C GLU A 794 42.50 -3.88 35.82
N ASP A 795 41.76 -3.23 34.92
CA ASP A 795 40.67 -3.85 34.15
C ASP A 795 41.19 -4.92 33.18
N PHE A 796 42.32 -4.70 32.50
CA PHE A 796 43.00 -5.75 31.75
C PHE A 796 43.48 -6.91 32.65
N HIS A 797 43.82 -6.66 33.92
CA HIS A 797 44.16 -7.73 34.87
C HIS A 797 42.92 -8.53 35.30
N LYS A 798 41.78 -7.87 35.55
CA LYS A 798 40.48 -8.53 35.79
C LYS A 798 40.11 -9.43 34.61
N LEU A 799 40.17 -8.91 33.39
CA LEU A 799 39.87 -9.65 32.15
C LEU A 799 40.80 -10.86 31.96
N LYS A 800 42.11 -10.73 32.21
CA LYS A 800 43.06 -11.85 32.14
C LYS A 800 42.79 -12.92 33.20
N ASN A 801 42.36 -12.53 34.40
CA ASN A 801 41.96 -13.50 35.44
C ASN A 801 40.63 -14.19 35.10
N PHE A 802 39.68 -13.48 34.52
CA PHE A 802 38.40 -14.00 34.04
C PHE A 802 38.58 -15.06 32.94
N ILE A 803 39.38 -14.75 31.91
CA ILE A 803 39.78 -15.71 30.85
C ILE A 803 40.42 -16.97 31.45
N ARG A 804 41.32 -16.82 32.44
CA ARG A 804 41.99 -17.95 33.11
C ARG A 804 41.07 -18.79 34.00
N GLN A 805 39.98 -18.22 34.53
CA GLN A 805 39.02 -18.92 35.38
C GLN A 805 37.93 -19.63 34.58
N ARG A 806 37.53 -19.07 33.43
CA ARG A 806 36.37 -19.53 32.65
C ARG A 806 36.71 -20.22 31.34
N VAL A 807 37.95 -20.08 30.85
CA VAL A 807 38.51 -20.77 29.67
C VAL A 807 37.56 -20.71 28.45
N PRO A 808 37.33 -19.51 27.88
CA PRO A 808 36.63 -19.37 26.61
C PRO A 808 37.49 -19.90 25.45
N ASP A 809 36.83 -20.41 24.42
CA ASP A 809 37.46 -21.03 23.26
C ASP A 809 37.73 -20.01 22.14
N VAL A 810 37.03 -18.86 22.19
CA VAL A 810 37.15 -17.74 21.26
C VAL A 810 36.72 -16.43 21.94
N VAL A 811 37.29 -15.30 21.49
CA VAL A 811 36.93 -13.95 21.94
C VAL A 811 36.31 -13.14 20.79
N CYS A 812 35.17 -12.48 21.03
CA CYS A 812 34.51 -11.57 20.09
C CYS A 812 34.68 -10.10 20.51
N ILE A 813 34.99 -9.24 19.55
CA ILE A 813 35.17 -7.79 19.71
C ILE A 813 34.51 -7.08 18.52
N GLU A 814 33.97 -5.87 18.71
CA GLU A 814 33.40 -5.07 17.61
C GLU A 814 34.46 -4.53 16.65
N ASP A 815 35.41 -3.73 17.15
CA ASP A 815 36.38 -2.99 16.34
C ASP A 815 37.80 -3.05 16.93
N LEU A 816 38.78 -2.82 16.06
CA LEU A 816 40.19 -3.13 16.22
C LEU A 816 40.97 -1.97 16.88
N THR A 817 40.54 -1.52 18.05
CA THR A 817 41.21 -0.38 18.71
C THR A 817 42.69 -0.66 19.01
N ASP A 818 43.55 0.33 18.74
CA ASP A 818 45.03 0.31 18.95
C ASP A 818 45.50 -0.24 20.31
N ASP A 819 44.63 -0.19 21.33
CA ASP A 819 44.91 -0.63 22.70
C ASP A 819 44.52 -2.09 22.97
N LEU A 820 43.58 -2.68 22.21
CA LEU A 820 43.30 -4.13 22.23
C LEU A 820 44.39 -4.85 21.43
N HIS A 821 44.53 -4.51 20.14
CA HIS A 821 45.78 -3.88 19.68
C HIS A 821 47.11 -4.50 20.18
N ARG A 822 47.82 -3.68 20.96
CA ARG A 822 49.09 -3.96 21.66
C ARG A 822 49.02 -5.04 22.76
N ASN A 823 47.83 -5.53 23.10
CA ASN A 823 47.61 -6.56 24.11
C ASN A 823 47.31 -7.94 23.50
N ASP A 824 47.06 -8.06 22.20
CA ASP A 824 46.91 -9.37 21.54
C ASP A 824 48.19 -10.20 21.59
N GLU A 825 49.37 -9.57 21.51
CA GLU A 825 50.66 -10.21 21.82
C GLU A 825 50.72 -10.81 23.24
N GLN A 826 49.87 -10.37 24.16
CA GLN A 826 49.80 -10.85 25.55
C GLN A 826 48.69 -11.88 25.77
N PHE A 827 47.64 -11.89 24.94
CA PHE A 827 46.69 -13.01 24.88
C PHE A 827 47.33 -14.23 24.19
N GLN A 828 48.19 -14.01 23.19
CA GLN A 828 49.00 -15.03 22.52
C GLN A 828 50.11 -15.65 23.40
N GLN A 829 50.43 -15.06 24.56
CA GLN A 829 51.42 -15.61 25.52
C GLN A 829 50.89 -16.77 26.39
N GLN A 830 49.66 -17.24 26.15
CA GLN A 830 49.12 -18.45 26.77
C GLN A 830 49.61 -19.72 26.06
N PRO A 831 49.71 -20.88 26.75
CA PRO A 831 50.20 -22.13 26.15
C PRO A 831 49.27 -22.71 25.06
N GLN A 832 48.04 -22.21 24.98
CA GLN A 832 47.10 -22.33 23.86
C GLN A 832 46.67 -20.89 23.53
N PRO A 833 46.96 -20.34 22.33
CA PRO A 833 46.52 -19.00 21.96
C PRO A 833 45.02 -19.03 21.63
N ILE A 834 44.22 -18.25 22.36
CA ILE A 834 42.78 -18.13 22.13
C ILE A 834 42.57 -17.18 20.92
N PRO A 835 41.81 -17.57 19.88
CA PRO A 835 41.51 -16.69 18.75
C PRO A 835 40.67 -15.48 19.19
N VAL A 836 41.03 -14.31 18.68
CA VAL A 836 40.27 -13.06 18.81
C VAL A 836 39.69 -12.74 17.43
N LEU A 837 38.37 -12.53 17.37
CA LEU A 837 37.63 -12.26 16.14
C LEU A 837 36.94 -10.90 16.21
N LEU A 838 36.99 -10.17 15.10
CA LEU A 838 36.07 -9.07 14.85
C LEU A 838 34.70 -9.65 14.46
N VAL A 839 33.65 -9.21 15.13
CA VAL A 839 32.27 -9.61 14.88
C VAL A 839 31.41 -8.36 14.85
N ASP A 840 30.77 -8.12 13.70
CA ASP A 840 29.86 -7.00 13.48
C ASP A 840 28.83 -6.86 14.62
N ASN A 841 28.57 -5.60 14.98
CA ASN A 841 27.81 -5.19 16.15
C ASN A 841 26.51 -4.45 15.80
N GLU A 842 26.09 -4.35 14.52
CA GLU A 842 24.77 -3.75 14.19
C GLU A 842 23.60 -4.54 14.81
N LEU A 843 23.51 -5.85 14.57
CA LEU A 843 22.45 -6.68 15.18
C LEU A 843 22.46 -6.63 16.73
N PRO A 844 23.59 -6.82 17.43
CA PRO A 844 23.58 -6.81 18.89
C PRO A 844 23.24 -5.44 19.49
N LYS A 845 23.51 -4.33 18.80
CA LYS A 845 23.01 -2.99 19.20
C LYS A 845 21.49 -2.98 19.18
N ILE A 846 20.86 -3.37 18.08
CA ILE A 846 19.39 -3.40 17.93
C ILE A 846 18.79 -4.36 18.97
N TYR A 847 19.26 -5.61 19.05
CA TYR A 847 18.74 -6.57 20.03
C TYR A 847 18.90 -6.04 21.47
N SER A 848 19.99 -5.37 21.83
CA SER A 848 20.18 -4.87 23.21
C SER A 848 19.15 -3.81 23.65
N GLN A 849 18.51 -3.14 22.69
CA GLN A 849 17.45 -2.16 22.88
C GLN A 849 16.04 -2.77 22.69
N SER A 850 15.94 -4.00 22.17
CA SER A 850 14.67 -4.68 21.95
C SER A 850 13.91 -4.94 23.24
N ARG A 851 12.57 -4.82 23.16
CA ARG A 851 11.63 -5.25 24.21
C ARG A 851 11.82 -6.74 24.54
N LYS A 852 12.28 -7.54 23.57
CA LYS A 852 12.61 -8.96 23.76
C LYS A 852 13.79 -9.17 24.71
N SER A 853 14.86 -8.40 24.56
CA SER A 853 16.03 -8.47 25.45
C SER A 853 15.71 -8.04 26.89
N GLU A 854 14.72 -7.16 27.08
CA GLU A 854 14.19 -6.78 28.40
C GLU A 854 13.38 -7.91 29.07
N GLN A 855 12.73 -8.75 28.27
CA GLN A 855 12.04 -9.95 28.76
C GLN A 855 13.03 -11.08 29.06
N ASP A 856 14.00 -11.33 28.18
CA ASP A 856 15.06 -12.33 28.37
C ASP A 856 16.00 -11.98 29.55
N PHE A 857 16.35 -10.71 29.70
CA PHE A 857 17.44 -10.24 30.57
C PHE A 857 17.09 -8.92 31.31
N ARG A 858 15.96 -8.92 32.02
CA ARG A 858 15.43 -7.76 32.77
C ARG A 858 16.47 -7.05 33.63
N ASP A 859 17.21 -7.80 34.45
CA ASP A 859 18.17 -7.24 35.42
C ASP A 859 19.53 -6.84 34.81
N TYR A 860 19.75 -7.09 33.51
CA TYR A 860 21.02 -6.80 32.84
C TYR A 860 20.97 -5.47 32.08
N PRO A 861 22.05 -4.64 32.14
CA PRO A 861 22.12 -3.40 31.37
C PRO A 861 22.31 -3.67 29.87
N THR A 862 21.89 -2.72 29.04
CA THR A 862 21.95 -2.75 27.56
C THR A 862 23.30 -3.27 27.03
N LYS A 863 24.43 -2.73 27.52
CA LYS A 863 25.79 -3.18 27.11
C LYS A 863 26.08 -4.65 27.42
N LEU A 864 25.52 -5.22 28.49
CA LEU A 864 25.65 -6.65 28.78
C LEU A 864 24.78 -7.49 27.84
N ARG A 865 23.54 -7.05 27.54
CA ARG A 865 22.68 -7.72 26.54
C ARG A 865 23.30 -7.70 25.15
N GLN A 866 23.94 -6.59 24.78
CA GLN A 866 24.73 -6.43 23.56
C GLN A 866 25.87 -7.45 23.48
N ALA A 867 26.65 -7.61 24.57
CA ALA A 867 27.70 -8.64 24.61
C ALA A 867 27.12 -10.05 24.45
N ILE A 868 26.02 -10.39 25.15
CA ILE A 868 25.37 -11.71 25.05
C ILE A 868 24.99 -12.03 23.60
N SER A 869 24.35 -11.08 22.92
CA SER A 869 23.93 -11.22 21.53
C SER A 869 25.11 -11.36 20.56
N GLN A 870 26.18 -10.57 20.72
CA GLN A 870 27.41 -10.72 19.92
C GLN A 870 28.05 -12.12 20.11
N GLY A 871 27.95 -12.68 21.32
CA GLY A 871 28.40 -14.04 21.62
C GLY A 871 27.57 -15.11 20.90
N ARG A 872 26.24 -15.00 20.98
CA ARG A 872 25.29 -15.90 20.30
C ARG A 872 25.40 -15.83 18.77
N ARG A 873 25.58 -14.63 18.19
CA ARG A 873 25.76 -14.44 16.74
C ARG A 873 26.93 -15.25 16.18
N LEU A 874 28.02 -15.44 16.93
CA LEU A 874 29.14 -16.29 16.50
C LEU A 874 28.82 -17.79 16.62
N GLN A 875 28.00 -18.17 17.60
CA GLN A 875 27.56 -19.56 17.81
C GLN A 875 26.56 -19.99 16.73
N ASP A 876 25.58 -19.16 16.40
CA ASP A 876 24.56 -19.46 15.39
C ASP A 876 23.94 -18.16 14.84
N PRO A 877 24.38 -17.69 13.66
CA PRO A 877 23.82 -16.49 13.04
C PRO A 877 22.32 -16.63 12.75
N LEU A 878 21.84 -17.79 12.29
CA LEU A 878 20.42 -17.98 11.93
C LEU A 878 19.52 -17.80 13.15
N LEU A 879 19.89 -18.43 14.28
CA LEU A 879 19.13 -18.27 15.52
C LEU A 879 19.17 -16.84 16.04
N GLU A 880 20.31 -16.14 15.98
CA GLU A 880 20.41 -14.79 16.52
C GLU A 880 19.74 -13.73 15.61
N PHE A 881 19.89 -13.81 14.29
CA PHE A 881 19.13 -12.98 13.34
C PHE A 881 17.62 -13.21 13.45
N SER A 882 17.17 -14.43 13.75
CA SER A 882 15.75 -14.72 13.93
C SER A 882 15.12 -13.92 15.09
N GLN A 883 15.89 -13.41 16.05
CA GLN A 883 15.34 -12.70 17.22
C GLN A 883 14.68 -11.36 16.86
N LEU A 884 15.21 -10.66 15.86
CA LEU A 884 14.74 -9.35 15.39
C LEU A 884 13.52 -9.46 14.47
N HIS A 885 13.23 -10.64 13.92
CA HIS A 885 11.98 -10.87 13.21
C HIS A 885 10.88 -11.22 14.23
N ASN A 886 10.17 -10.16 14.64
CA ASN A 886 9.14 -10.15 15.66
C ASN A 886 8.05 -9.10 15.31
N TYR A 887 7.00 -9.01 16.12
CA TYR A 887 5.87 -8.09 15.90
C TYR A 887 6.29 -6.61 15.78
N ASP A 888 7.32 -6.18 16.51
CA ASP A 888 7.84 -4.82 16.49
C ASP A 888 8.76 -4.55 15.26
N GLN A 889 8.89 -5.52 14.34
CA GLN A 889 9.60 -5.47 13.04
C GLN A 889 11.08 -5.00 13.11
N GLU A 890 11.76 -5.22 14.23
CA GLU A 890 13.12 -4.74 14.52
C GLU A 890 14.17 -5.17 13.45
N ILE A 891 13.91 -6.23 12.70
CA ILE A 891 14.72 -6.70 11.56
C ILE A 891 14.91 -5.61 10.48
N LEU A 892 13.93 -4.72 10.29
CA LEU A 892 13.98 -3.65 9.29
C LEU A 892 14.94 -2.50 9.68
N LEU A 893 15.43 -2.48 10.92
CA LEU A 893 16.41 -1.51 11.42
C LEU A 893 17.86 -1.88 11.04
N LEU A 894 18.11 -3.09 10.54
CA LEU A 894 19.38 -3.49 9.94
C LEU A 894 19.53 -2.87 8.55
N ARG A 895 20.74 -2.42 8.18
CA ARG A 895 20.97 -1.73 6.91
C ARG A 895 21.43 -2.67 5.81
N PHE A 896 20.46 -3.33 5.17
CA PHE A 896 20.69 -4.20 4.01
C PHE A 896 20.99 -3.41 2.73
N HIS A 897 20.32 -2.27 2.50
CA HIS A 897 20.53 -1.45 1.30
C HIS A 897 20.36 0.06 1.58
N PRO A 898 21.15 0.96 0.98
CA PRO A 898 21.03 2.41 1.21
C PRO A 898 19.64 3.00 0.91
N LEU A 899 18.89 2.39 -0.02
CA LEU A 899 17.54 2.83 -0.43
C LEU A 899 16.39 1.99 0.15
N GLN A 900 16.62 1.12 1.15
CA GLN A 900 15.59 0.21 1.67
C GLN A 900 14.34 0.94 2.21
N GLU A 901 14.52 2.15 2.76
CA GLU A 901 13.46 3.00 3.31
C GLU A 901 12.50 3.56 2.23
N HIS A 902 12.88 3.49 0.95
CA HIS A 902 12.08 3.96 -0.20
C HIS A 902 11.32 2.83 -0.91
N VAL A 903 11.42 1.61 -0.38
CA VAL A 903 10.68 0.43 -0.83
C VAL A 903 9.48 0.21 0.09
N ASP A 904 8.48 -0.55 -0.37
CA ASP A 904 7.41 -0.96 0.52
C ASP A 904 7.92 -1.86 1.67
N ARG A 905 7.38 -1.68 2.87
CA ARG A 905 7.85 -2.33 4.09
C ARG A 905 7.40 -3.79 4.18
N GLU A 906 6.18 -4.09 3.73
CA GLU A 906 5.63 -5.45 3.79
C GLU A 906 6.30 -6.33 2.73
N GLN A 907 6.48 -5.83 1.51
CA GLN A 907 7.28 -6.49 0.48
C GLN A 907 8.72 -6.76 0.93
N LEU A 908 9.34 -5.80 1.63
CA LEU A 908 10.69 -6.01 2.19
C LEU A 908 10.69 -7.06 3.30
N LEU A 909 9.72 -7.01 4.23
CA LEU A 909 9.59 -8.01 5.31
C LEU A 909 9.37 -9.42 4.75
N ASN A 910 8.53 -9.56 3.73
CA ASN A 910 8.20 -10.83 3.08
C ASN A 910 9.39 -11.40 2.29
N GLU A 911 10.19 -10.57 1.61
CA GLU A 911 11.43 -11.00 0.95
C GLU A 911 12.53 -11.41 1.94
N LEU A 912 12.58 -10.80 3.12
CA LEU A 912 13.46 -11.21 4.22
C LEU A 912 12.94 -12.49 4.91
N GLU A 913 11.62 -12.66 5.12
CA GLU A 913 11.02 -13.89 5.67
C GLU A 913 11.32 -15.08 4.76
N GLN A 914 11.19 -14.93 3.43
CA GLN A 914 11.56 -15.98 2.46
C GLN A 914 12.99 -16.51 2.65
N GLN A 915 13.95 -15.67 3.07
CA GLN A 915 15.32 -16.13 3.36
C GLN A 915 15.40 -16.89 4.68
N PHE A 916 14.74 -16.42 5.72
CA PHE A 916 14.61 -17.16 6.98
C PHE A 916 13.96 -18.52 6.78
N ILE A 917 12.84 -18.59 6.04
CA ILE A 917 12.13 -19.83 5.69
C ILE A 917 13.05 -20.76 4.89
N SER A 918 13.63 -20.27 3.79
CA SER A 918 14.47 -21.10 2.91
C SER A 918 15.67 -21.67 3.68
N ARG A 919 16.32 -20.87 4.53
CA ARG A 919 17.48 -21.31 5.32
C ARG A 919 17.11 -22.21 6.51
N THR A 920 16.00 -21.93 7.19
CA THR A 920 15.52 -22.74 8.32
C THR A 920 15.16 -24.16 7.89
N ASN A 921 14.49 -24.30 6.74
CA ASN A 921 14.13 -25.63 6.22
C ASN A 921 15.32 -26.35 5.55
N GLU A 922 16.38 -25.64 5.13
CA GLU A 922 17.65 -26.24 4.69
C GLU A 922 18.45 -26.82 5.87
N VAL A 923 18.48 -26.12 7.01
CA VAL A 923 19.27 -26.49 8.20
C VAL A 923 18.53 -27.47 9.13
N GLY A 924 17.20 -27.32 9.26
CA GLY A 924 16.38 -28.04 10.23
C GLY A 924 16.41 -27.42 11.64
N VAL A 925 15.49 -27.83 12.50
CA VAL A 925 15.31 -27.28 13.86
C VAL A 925 15.12 -28.39 14.89
N ASP A 926 15.85 -28.35 16.01
CA ASP A 926 15.65 -29.26 17.14
C ASP A 926 14.60 -28.70 18.11
N LEU A 927 13.44 -29.35 18.15
CA LEU A 927 12.34 -29.02 19.06
C LEU A 927 12.74 -29.13 20.55
N ASN A 928 13.61 -30.07 20.91
CA ASN A 928 14.04 -30.25 22.31
C ASN A 928 14.94 -29.09 22.75
N ARG A 929 15.85 -28.64 21.86
CA ARG A 929 16.65 -27.43 22.06
C ARG A 929 15.74 -26.19 22.22
N CYS A 930 14.71 -26.05 21.37
CA CYS A 930 13.73 -24.95 21.45
C CYS A 930 12.91 -24.95 22.75
N VAL A 931 12.50 -26.13 23.23
CA VAL A 931 11.78 -26.27 24.52
C VAL A 931 12.69 -25.93 25.71
N THR A 932 13.95 -26.37 25.67
CA THR A 932 14.94 -26.21 26.74
C THR A 932 15.53 -24.79 26.82
N TYR A 933 15.79 -24.17 25.68
CA TYR A 933 16.48 -22.88 25.56
C TYR A 933 15.62 -21.88 24.78
N PRO A 934 14.84 -21.00 25.47
CA PRO A 934 13.84 -20.12 24.83
C PRO A 934 14.37 -19.26 23.67
N HIS A 935 15.62 -18.77 23.76
CA HIS A 935 16.23 -17.98 22.70
C HIS A 935 16.36 -18.74 21.36
N THR A 936 16.45 -20.08 21.38
CA THR A 936 16.52 -20.87 20.15
C THR A 936 15.15 -21.09 19.49
N ALA A 937 14.05 -20.81 20.20
CA ALA A 937 12.70 -21.17 19.76
C ALA A 937 12.12 -20.24 18.68
N ASN A 938 12.65 -19.02 18.49
CA ASN A 938 12.06 -18.05 17.55
C ASN A 938 12.13 -18.48 16.09
N VAL A 939 13.08 -19.35 15.74
CA VAL A 939 13.26 -19.87 14.38
C VAL A 939 12.10 -20.78 13.93
N LEU A 940 11.29 -21.31 14.87
CA LEU A 940 10.20 -22.25 14.56
C LEU A 940 9.08 -21.63 13.72
N GLN A 941 8.93 -20.30 13.71
CA GLN A 941 7.94 -19.61 12.84
C GLN A 941 8.28 -19.70 11.34
N PHE A 942 9.50 -20.13 11.00
CA PHE A 942 9.99 -20.23 9.62
C PHE A 942 10.02 -21.67 9.08
N VAL A 943 9.62 -22.66 9.90
CA VAL A 943 9.46 -24.05 9.45
C VAL A 943 8.19 -24.14 8.59
N CYS A 944 8.22 -24.94 7.52
CA CYS A 944 7.03 -25.13 6.68
C CYS A 944 5.83 -25.66 7.49
N GLY A 945 4.63 -25.18 7.14
CA GLY A 945 3.38 -25.34 7.89
C GLY A 945 3.20 -24.33 9.02
N LEU A 946 4.29 -23.87 9.66
CA LEU A 946 4.24 -23.01 10.85
C LEU A 946 4.44 -21.52 10.51
N GLY A 947 3.76 -20.66 11.25
CA GLY A 947 4.11 -19.25 11.45
C GLY A 947 4.18 -18.95 12.95
N PRO A 948 4.19 -17.66 13.37
CA PRO A 948 4.32 -17.30 14.78
C PRO A 948 3.18 -17.84 15.66
N ARG A 949 1.95 -17.97 15.14
CA ARG A 949 0.77 -18.43 15.89
C ARG A 949 0.86 -19.93 16.16
N LYS A 950 1.10 -20.73 15.12
CA LYS A 950 1.22 -22.20 15.22
C LYS A 950 2.50 -22.60 15.96
N ALA A 951 3.64 -21.95 15.73
CA ALA A 951 4.87 -22.21 16.49
C ALA A 951 4.70 -21.91 17.99
N SER A 952 4.07 -20.79 18.34
CA SER A 952 3.76 -20.45 19.74
C SER A 952 2.78 -21.42 20.39
N HIS A 953 1.84 -21.99 19.63
CA HIS A 953 0.92 -23.01 20.12
C HIS A 953 1.63 -24.37 20.34
N LEU A 954 2.42 -24.82 19.35
CA LEU A 954 3.23 -26.04 19.40
C LEU A 954 4.15 -26.08 20.63
N LEU A 955 4.87 -24.99 20.89
CA LEU A 955 5.73 -24.85 22.08
C LEU A 955 4.98 -24.90 23.40
N LYS A 956 3.74 -24.38 23.45
CA LYS A 956 2.88 -24.44 24.65
C LYS A 956 2.37 -25.86 24.88
N PHE A 957 1.98 -26.57 23.82
CA PHE A 957 1.56 -27.97 23.86
C PHE A 957 2.71 -28.90 24.31
N TRP A 958 3.87 -28.86 23.64
CA TRP A 958 5.02 -29.72 23.97
C TRP A 958 5.53 -29.54 25.41
N LYS A 959 5.48 -28.32 25.96
CA LYS A 959 5.84 -28.05 27.36
C LYS A 959 4.85 -28.65 28.37
N GLN A 960 3.58 -28.82 27.98
CA GLN A 960 2.58 -29.51 28.79
C GLN A 960 2.76 -31.03 28.70
N SER A 961 2.91 -31.57 27.49
CA SER A 961 3.08 -33.01 27.26
C SER A 961 4.34 -33.58 27.93
N ASN A 962 5.49 -32.88 27.84
CA ASN A 962 6.75 -33.30 28.49
C ASN A 962 6.78 -33.01 30.01
N SER A 963 5.66 -32.63 30.64
CA SER A 963 5.51 -32.51 32.09
C SER A 963 4.79 -33.71 32.73
N HIS A 964 4.54 -34.76 31.95
CA HIS A 964 4.01 -36.07 32.38
C HIS A 964 5.01 -37.20 32.06
#